data_AF-A0A930UP10-F1
#
_entry.id   AF-A0A930UP10-F1
#
_cell.length_a   1.000
_cell.length_b   1.000
_cell.length_c   1.000
_cell.angle_alpha   90.00
_cell.angle_beta   90.00
_cell.angle_gamma   90.00
#
_symmetry.space_group_name_H-M   'P 1'
#
loop_
_entity.id
_entity.type
_entity.pdbx_description
1 polymer ?
#
loop_
_entity_poly.entity_id
_entity_poly.type
_entity_poly.pdbx_seq_one_letter_code
_entity_poly.pdbx_strand_id
1 'polypeptide(L)'
;MNQTNVCATPTIAALLVSMLLSFSADAYDGILPRDECAMSGTVFYYVNGILTSYKDADNARKALAEEWGEDAEDKNYEFKLSYNQTHGLFRDLLKTFRLKADEDNDDKTFWQLLGGEKPDSLNIDDLSETMASEIASRLPQAQPGGASPEEVSIHTERFRRDLEEGKKVIVIAHSQGSLLATAAVQTLWNEKWDYANNIDKINVASPSSLPNKYYRYYRESIQYVTAYDDRVINGLRFLAPDTLPGNIDNDPGIFNDPRDWLNHGFLSSYYGDDPSLEELPSRREIDYQIDNHIIDLTFPWKKKNENPITIAVYRDHPREATYAVILLIIQPVSDYTVKPVIYSSSSSGGGYSDKTFDITIDNPEIVTLPCRQDSSYQTQYHIGISFKYSFRSKSTYDELKNARVEIVVGNTMKVFYIDRPEKWYRYRANVLSKIIISETDQGDFSYTITEEPVKDRRGRLTVKTFTIAPSSIVRKIESPTLAHHARIHAIAPPAARDRASIRVRCEDREQDCKLWLECTAPKEDQVFSGWVSKAIPARGSIALDAQAIADAVGDWSGKGRIACDIGSARKFSAQAWIGSSEGTLVNTGAFTQSRRFAYSDGDRYRRFEGVDIDSIPAPGGSDESNLRIRCVDEEACTNTRLECAEDDGTLHEARLGTIPIDRVRHLQGEELAELIDHRWEGLGLSCEVQSDRRITVQALTRTAGILVNNGISNSEP
;
A
#
# COMPACT_ATOMS: atom_id res chain seq x y z
N MET A 1 -60.63 -21.31 77.75
CA MET A 1 -60.62 -20.40 76.59
C MET A 1 -59.23 -20.50 75.98
N ASN A 2 -59.10 -21.10 74.80
CA ASN A 2 -57.80 -21.48 74.25
C ASN A 2 -57.22 -20.44 73.31
N GLN A 3 -55.90 -20.27 73.42
CA GLN A 3 -55.07 -19.46 72.54
C GLN A 3 -54.97 -20.07 71.14
N THR A 4 -54.91 -19.22 70.11
CA THR A 4 -54.09 -19.46 68.90
C THR A 4 -53.64 -18.12 68.34
N ASN A 5 -52.34 -17.82 68.48
CA ASN A 5 -51.68 -16.76 67.70
C ASN A 5 -50.96 -17.44 66.54
N VAL A 6 -51.30 -17.08 65.30
CA VAL A 6 -50.58 -17.54 64.10
C VAL A 6 -49.71 -16.39 63.61
N CYS A 7 -48.40 -16.59 63.66
CA CYS A 7 -47.39 -15.63 63.17
C CYS A 7 -46.92 -16.09 61.77
N ALA A 8 -47.12 -15.26 60.74
CA ALA A 8 -46.89 -15.65 59.35
C ALA A 8 -46.40 -14.52 58.44
N THR A 9 -45.31 -13.83 58.82
CA THR A 9 -44.65 -12.83 57.96
C THR A 9 -43.12 -12.78 58.13
N PRO A 10 -42.37 -13.69 57.47
CA PRO A 10 -41.03 -13.31 56.99
C PRO A 10 -40.74 -13.67 55.53
N THR A 11 -41.50 -14.60 54.92
CA THR A 11 -41.16 -15.20 53.61
C THR A 11 -41.38 -14.27 52.41
N ILE A 12 -42.38 -13.39 52.46
CA ILE A 12 -42.70 -12.48 51.34
C ILE A 12 -41.65 -11.37 51.18
N ALA A 13 -41.10 -10.87 52.29
CA ALA A 13 -40.06 -9.85 52.28
C ALA A 13 -38.74 -10.37 51.65
N ALA A 14 -38.36 -11.62 51.95
CA ALA A 14 -37.17 -12.23 51.37
C ALA A 14 -37.27 -12.38 49.84
N LEU A 15 -38.46 -12.67 49.31
CA LEU A 15 -38.69 -12.87 47.87
C LEU A 15 -38.66 -11.54 47.09
N LEU A 16 -39.22 -10.47 47.66
CA LEU A 16 -39.14 -9.10 47.12
C LEU A 16 -37.71 -8.55 47.13
N VAL A 17 -36.94 -8.77 48.20
CA VAL A 17 -35.52 -8.37 48.28
C VAL A 17 -34.65 -9.18 47.30
N SER A 18 -34.97 -10.46 47.07
CA SER A 18 -34.27 -11.30 46.08
C SER A 18 -34.53 -10.84 44.63
N MET A 19 -35.71 -10.33 44.31
CA MET A 19 -35.99 -9.71 43.00
C MET A 19 -35.29 -8.35 42.83
N LEU A 20 -35.21 -7.54 43.88
CA LEU A 20 -34.54 -6.23 43.83
C LEU A 20 -33.01 -6.29 43.87
N LEU A 21 -32.41 -7.43 44.25
CA LEU A 21 -30.96 -7.67 44.22
C LEU A 21 -30.50 -8.50 43.01
N SER A 22 -31.36 -8.67 42.01
CA SER A 22 -30.93 -9.08 40.68
C SER A 22 -30.20 -7.91 40.02
N PHE A 23 -28.92 -7.73 40.36
CA PHE A 23 -28.02 -6.86 39.63
C PHE A 23 -28.03 -7.30 38.17
N SER A 24 -28.73 -6.54 37.32
CA SER A 24 -28.54 -6.59 35.89
C SER A 24 -27.05 -6.40 35.62
N ALA A 25 -26.44 -7.31 34.86
CA ALA A 25 -25.09 -7.06 34.36
C ALA A 25 -25.17 -5.78 33.53
N ASP A 26 -24.42 -4.76 33.93
CA ASP A 26 -24.43 -3.45 33.26
C ASP A 26 -23.85 -3.63 31.84
N ALA A 27 -24.76 -3.81 30.89
CA ALA A 27 -24.49 -3.73 29.46
C ALA A 27 -24.24 -2.25 29.12
N TYR A 28 -23.06 -1.95 28.59
CA TYR A 28 -22.73 -0.62 28.12
C TYR A 28 -22.91 -0.58 26.61
N ASP A 29 -23.97 0.08 26.19
CA ASP A 29 -24.33 0.27 24.79
C ASP A 29 -23.79 1.61 24.28
N GLY A 30 -23.28 1.62 23.05
CA GLY A 30 -22.90 2.82 22.32
C GLY A 30 -23.08 2.66 20.82
N ILE A 31 -22.91 3.75 20.09
CA ILE A 31 -22.98 3.80 18.62
C ILE A 31 -21.63 4.29 18.10
N LEU A 32 -21.08 3.56 17.13
CA LEU A 32 -19.96 3.98 16.29
C LEU A 32 -20.53 4.44 14.94
N PRO A 33 -20.22 5.66 14.48
CA PRO A 33 -20.55 6.09 13.13
C PRO A 33 -20.03 5.10 12.10
N ARG A 34 -20.80 4.84 11.04
CA ARG A 34 -20.38 3.99 9.91
C ARG A 34 -18.96 4.31 9.41
N ASP A 35 -18.62 5.59 9.34
CA ASP A 35 -17.34 6.13 8.86
C ASP A 35 -16.15 5.72 9.76
N GLU A 36 -16.34 5.65 11.08
CA GLU A 36 -15.31 5.20 12.03
C GLU A 36 -15.09 3.68 11.97
N CYS A 37 -16.07 2.95 11.43
CA CYS A 37 -16.08 1.50 11.29
C CYS A 37 -15.79 1.00 9.87
N ALA A 38 -15.54 1.89 8.91
CA ALA A 38 -15.34 1.53 7.52
C ALA A 38 -14.14 0.56 7.39
N MET A 39 -14.41 -0.67 6.94
CA MET A 39 -13.34 -1.60 6.58
C MET A 39 -12.54 -0.94 5.44
N SER A 40 -11.22 -0.89 5.63
CA SER A 40 -10.31 -0.56 4.53
C SER A 40 -10.54 -1.60 3.42
N GLY A 41 -10.44 -1.20 2.15
CA GLY A 41 -10.82 -2.08 1.04
C GLY A 41 -9.93 -3.31 0.89
N THR A 42 -10.31 -4.20 -0.02
CA THR A 42 -9.40 -5.23 -0.55
C THR A 42 -8.93 -4.79 -1.93
N VAL A 43 -7.62 -4.78 -2.17
CA VAL A 43 -7.06 -4.44 -3.48
C VAL A 43 -6.61 -5.70 -4.20
N PHE A 44 -7.21 -5.91 -5.38
CA PHE A 44 -6.81 -6.94 -6.31
C PHE A 44 -5.83 -6.34 -7.32
N TYR A 45 -4.60 -6.85 -7.35
CA TYR A 45 -3.61 -6.46 -8.34
C TYR A 45 -3.47 -7.54 -9.41
N TYR A 46 -3.68 -7.18 -10.67
CA TYR A 46 -3.28 -8.03 -11.80
C TYR A 46 -1.82 -7.74 -12.20
N VAL A 47 -1.00 -8.79 -12.37
CA VAL A 47 0.39 -8.71 -12.85
C VAL A 47 0.53 -9.55 -14.11
N ASN A 48 0.78 -8.91 -15.25
CA ASN A 48 0.78 -9.57 -16.55
C ASN A 48 2.03 -10.41 -16.84
N GLY A 49 1.83 -11.35 -17.75
CA GLY A 49 2.88 -12.21 -18.29
C GLY A 49 3.67 -11.60 -19.45
N ILE A 50 4.47 -12.46 -20.09
CA ILE A 50 5.15 -12.17 -21.34
C ILE A 50 4.16 -11.83 -22.45
N LEU A 51 4.60 -11.13 -23.51
CA LEU A 51 3.80 -10.82 -24.71
C LEU A 51 2.47 -10.06 -24.49
N THR A 52 2.13 -9.68 -23.26
CA THR A 52 0.87 -9.00 -22.95
C THR A 52 1.04 -7.49 -23.17
N SER A 53 0.21 -6.90 -24.03
CA SER A 53 0.19 -5.43 -24.17
C SER A 53 -0.45 -4.79 -22.93
N TYR A 54 -0.20 -3.49 -22.70
CA TYR A 54 -0.86 -2.77 -21.60
C TYR A 54 -2.39 -2.88 -21.69
N LYS A 55 -2.95 -2.81 -22.91
CA LYS A 55 -4.38 -2.92 -23.16
C LYS A 55 -4.92 -4.30 -22.75
N ASP A 56 -4.22 -5.36 -23.11
CA ASP A 56 -4.66 -6.73 -22.81
C ASP A 56 -4.53 -7.03 -21.31
N ALA A 57 -3.50 -6.46 -20.66
CA ALA A 57 -3.34 -6.53 -19.20
C ALA A 57 -4.42 -5.75 -18.44
N ASP A 58 -4.84 -4.59 -18.94
CA ASP A 58 -5.97 -3.84 -18.38
C ASP A 58 -7.33 -4.53 -18.67
N ASN A 59 -7.48 -5.19 -19.81
CA ASN A 59 -8.65 -6.05 -20.08
C ASN A 59 -8.71 -7.22 -19.08
N ALA A 60 -7.59 -7.86 -18.78
CA ALA A 60 -7.53 -8.93 -17.76
C ALA A 60 -7.93 -8.43 -16.37
N ARG A 61 -7.45 -7.23 -15.97
CA ARG A 61 -7.89 -6.54 -14.75
C ARG A 61 -9.39 -6.22 -14.78
N LYS A 62 -9.93 -5.78 -15.93
CA LYS A 62 -11.36 -5.47 -16.10
C LYS A 62 -12.24 -6.71 -15.95
N ALA A 63 -11.89 -7.83 -16.58
CA ALA A 63 -12.64 -9.08 -16.43
C ALA A 63 -12.70 -9.54 -14.96
N LEU A 64 -11.57 -9.45 -14.23
CA LEU A 64 -11.53 -9.67 -12.78
C LEU A 64 -12.46 -8.70 -12.02
N ALA A 65 -12.49 -7.43 -12.42
CA ALA A 65 -13.32 -6.39 -11.80
C ALA A 65 -14.81 -6.48 -12.16
N GLU A 66 -15.15 -7.02 -13.33
CA GLU A 66 -16.52 -7.26 -13.77
C GLU A 66 -17.11 -8.43 -12.99
N GLU A 67 -16.40 -9.57 -12.90
CA GLU A 67 -16.86 -10.71 -12.10
C GLU A 67 -16.93 -10.40 -10.59
N TRP A 68 -15.83 -9.91 -10.02
CA TRP A 68 -15.69 -9.78 -8.56
C TRP A 68 -16.12 -8.40 -8.03
N GLY A 69 -16.44 -7.44 -8.91
CA GLY A 69 -16.79 -6.07 -8.55
C GLY A 69 -18.28 -5.73 -8.64
N GLU A 70 -19.11 -6.47 -9.39
CA GLU A 70 -20.56 -6.18 -9.47
C GLU A 70 -21.27 -6.36 -8.12
N ASP A 71 -20.82 -7.32 -7.31
CA ASP A 71 -21.27 -7.57 -5.94
C ASP A 71 -20.59 -6.66 -4.88
N ALA A 72 -19.79 -5.66 -5.29
CA ALA A 72 -18.84 -4.98 -4.40
C ALA A 72 -19.31 -3.66 -3.76
N GLU A 73 -20.57 -3.22 -3.99
CA GLU A 73 -21.12 -2.02 -3.30
C GLU A 73 -20.97 -2.11 -1.77
N ASP A 74 -21.12 -3.32 -1.19
CA ASP A 74 -20.90 -3.59 0.24
C ASP A 74 -19.47 -4.05 0.60
N LYS A 75 -18.65 -4.45 -0.40
CA LYS A 75 -17.38 -5.17 -0.17
C LYS A 75 -16.11 -4.29 -0.29
N ASN A 76 -16.21 -3.08 -0.86
CA ASN A 76 -15.11 -2.12 -0.99
C ASN A 76 -13.86 -2.72 -1.69
N TYR A 77 -14.06 -3.29 -2.88
CA TYR A 77 -13.00 -3.91 -3.67
C TYR A 77 -12.43 -2.96 -4.73
N GLU A 78 -11.10 -2.93 -4.87
CA GLU A 78 -10.39 -2.06 -5.80
C GLU A 78 -9.48 -2.90 -6.72
N PHE A 79 -9.68 -2.81 -8.04
CA PHE A 79 -8.94 -3.63 -9.02
C PHE A 79 -7.90 -2.78 -9.75
N LYS A 80 -6.61 -3.08 -9.55
CA LYS A 80 -5.46 -2.33 -10.08
C LYS A 80 -4.61 -3.17 -11.03
N LEU A 81 -4.00 -2.51 -12.01
CA LEU A 81 -3.00 -3.11 -12.88
C LEU A 81 -1.61 -2.78 -12.33
N SER A 82 -0.83 -3.80 -12.00
CA SER A 82 0.60 -3.66 -11.77
C SER A 82 1.34 -4.12 -13.01
N TYR A 83 1.33 -3.27 -14.06
CA TYR A 83 1.89 -3.63 -15.36
C TYR A 83 3.39 -3.93 -15.26
N ASN A 84 3.79 -5.03 -15.89
CA ASN A 84 5.16 -5.48 -16.15
C ASN A 84 5.44 -5.25 -17.64
N GLN A 85 6.46 -4.45 -17.96
CA GLN A 85 6.70 -4.01 -19.33
C GLN A 85 7.23 -5.13 -20.23
N THR A 86 6.48 -5.43 -21.29
CA THR A 86 6.85 -6.45 -22.27
C THR A 86 7.66 -5.86 -23.42
N HIS A 87 8.71 -6.57 -23.82
CA HIS A 87 9.68 -6.17 -24.84
C HIS A 87 9.71 -7.16 -26.03
N GLY A 88 8.68 -8.02 -26.13
CA GLY A 88 8.48 -9.01 -27.17
C GLY A 88 9.02 -10.39 -26.80
N LEU A 89 8.40 -11.43 -27.38
CA LEU A 89 8.53 -12.84 -26.96
C LEU A 89 9.94 -13.26 -26.53
N PHE A 90 10.94 -13.03 -27.38
CA PHE A 90 12.29 -13.49 -27.11
C PHE A 90 12.92 -12.81 -25.89
N ARG A 91 12.75 -11.48 -25.76
CA ARG A 91 13.30 -10.72 -24.63
C ARG A 91 12.57 -11.07 -23.34
N ASP A 92 11.25 -11.19 -23.42
CA ASP A 92 10.43 -11.57 -22.28
C ASP A 92 10.78 -13.00 -21.82
N LEU A 93 10.93 -13.96 -22.74
CA LEU A 93 11.34 -15.33 -22.41
C LEU A 93 12.73 -15.35 -21.75
N LEU A 94 13.72 -14.63 -22.32
CA LEU A 94 15.07 -14.48 -21.73
C LEU A 94 15.04 -13.85 -20.33
N LYS A 95 14.14 -12.89 -20.09
CA LYS A 95 13.90 -12.26 -18.79
C LYS A 95 13.29 -13.26 -17.79
N THR A 96 12.31 -14.07 -18.21
CA THR A 96 11.74 -15.15 -17.39
C THR A 96 12.80 -16.17 -16.98
N PHE A 97 13.69 -16.55 -17.90
CA PHE A 97 14.80 -17.47 -17.60
C PHE A 97 15.73 -16.95 -16.50
N ARG A 98 16.07 -15.66 -16.53
CA ARG A 98 16.95 -15.06 -15.51
C ARG A 98 16.30 -14.98 -14.15
N LEU A 99 15.05 -14.50 -14.09
CA LEU A 99 14.25 -14.52 -12.87
C LEU A 99 14.14 -15.92 -12.25
N LYS A 100 14.06 -16.96 -13.10
CA LYS A 100 14.03 -18.35 -12.66
C LYS A 100 15.42 -18.86 -12.23
N ALA A 101 16.50 -18.48 -12.91
CA ALA A 101 17.86 -18.81 -12.51
C ALA A 101 18.26 -18.14 -11.17
N ASP A 102 17.90 -16.88 -10.97
CA ASP A 102 18.06 -16.14 -9.70
C ASP A 102 17.28 -16.81 -8.55
N GLU A 103 16.07 -17.33 -8.85
CA GLU A 103 15.26 -18.12 -7.92
C GLU A 103 15.94 -19.45 -7.53
N ASP A 104 16.38 -20.22 -8.53
CA ASP A 104 16.97 -21.56 -8.36
C ASP A 104 18.42 -21.50 -7.83
N ASN A 105 19.07 -20.34 -7.92
CA ASN A 105 20.51 -20.13 -7.70
C ASN A 105 21.40 -20.98 -8.64
N ASP A 106 20.91 -21.34 -9.83
CA ASP A 106 21.67 -22.08 -10.85
C ASP A 106 21.56 -21.49 -12.27
N ASP A 107 22.33 -20.44 -12.52
CA ASP A 107 22.52 -19.87 -13.86
C ASP A 107 23.15 -20.86 -14.87
N LYS A 108 23.84 -21.92 -14.41
CA LYS A 108 24.78 -22.68 -15.26
C LYS A 108 24.08 -23.43 -16.36
N THR A 109 23.00 -24.14 -16.04
CA THR A 109 22.28 -24.98 -17.01
C THR A 109 21.80 -24.15 -18.20
N PHE A 110 21.33 -22.92 -17.95
CA PHE A 110 20.92 -21.98 -18.99
C PHE A 110 22.10 -21.45 -19.82
N TRP A 111 23.19 -20.98 -19.20
CA TRP A 111 24.35 -20.48 -19.94
C TRP A 111 25.10 -21.56 -20.71
N GLN A 112 25.08 -22.81 -20.25
CA GLN A 112 25.60 -23.96 -21.00
C GLN A 112 24.81 -24.19 -22.29
N LEU A 113 23.47 -24.20 -22.18
CA LEU A 113 22.55 -24.23 -23.33
C LEU A 113 22.80 -23.08 -24.32
N LEU A 114 22.93 -21.83 -23.85
CA LEU A 114 23.26 -20.70 -24.72
C LEU A 114 24.68 -20.77 -25.31
N GLY A 115 25.62 -21.41 -24.61
CA GLY A 115 26.98 -21.66 -25.06
C GLY A 115 27.11 -22.77 -26.10
N GLY A 116 26.02 -23.49 -26.40
CA GLY A 116 26.01 -24.64 -27.31
C GLY A 116 26.48 -25.95 -26.68
N GLU A 117 26.70 -25.98 -25.36
CA GLU A 117 26.84 -27.23 -24.62
C GLU A 117 25.46 -27.86 -24.47
N LYS A 118 25.32 -29.15 -24.80
CA LYS A 118 24.14 -29.93 -24.39
C LYS A 118 24.42 -30.56 -23.02
N PRO A 119 23.73 -30.15 -21.95
CA PRO A 119 23.62 -30.99 -20.76
C PRO A 119 23.16 -32.41 -21.11
N ASP A 120 23.83 -33.42 -20.57
CA ASP A 120 23.53 -34.86 -20.81
C ASP A 120 22.11 -35.27 -20.39
N SER A 121 21.38 -34.41 -19.67
CA SER A 121 20.01 -34.57 -19.21
C SER A 121 18.93 -34.16 -20.24
N LEU A 122 19.28 -33.50 -21.34
CA LEU A 122 18.30 -32.91 -22.26
C LEU A 122 17.95 -33.80 -23.46
N ASN A 123 16.76 -34.38 -23.42
CA ASN A 123 16.15 -35.04 -24.58
C ASN A 123 15.48 -34.01 -25.51
N ILE A 124 16.24 -33.48 -26.47
CA ILE A 124 15.77 -32.42 -27.38
C ILE A 124 14.62 -32.85 -28.30
N ASP A 125 14.35 -34.15 -28.43
CA ASP A 125 13.25 -34.68 -29.24
C ASP A 125 11.85 -34.30 -28.70
N ASP A 126 11.75 -33.89 -27.43
CA ASP A 126 10.50 -33.44 -26.79
C ASP A 126 10.23 -31.92 -26.94
N LEU A 127 11.22 -31.13 -27.37
CA LEU A 127 11.03 -29.70 -27.63
C LEU A 127 10.57 -29.50 -29.08
N SER A 128 9.41 -28.87 -29.27
CA SER A 128 8.90 -28.48 -30.60
C SER A 128 10.02 -27.91 -31.48
N GLU A 129 10.33 -28.56 -32.62
CA GLU A 129 11.39 -28.11 -33.55
C GLU A 129 11.22 -26.63 -33.93
N THR A 130 9.96 -26.18 -34.08
CA THR A 130 9.60 -24.78 -34.34
C THR A 130 10.12 -23.88 -33.22
N MET A 131 9.81 -24.18 -31.96
CA MET A 131 10.21 -23.34 -30.82
C MET A 131 11.72 -23.40 -30.56
N ALA A 132 12.33 -24.58 -30.74
CA ALA A 132 13.78 -24.76 -30.67
C ALA A 132 14.51 -23.90 -31.72
N SER A 133 14.03 -23.90 -32.97
CA SER A 133 14.63 -23.12 -34.06
C SER A 133 14.41 -21.61 -33.92
N GLU A 134 13.24 -21.18 -33.43
CA GLU A 134 12.92 -19.77 -33.19
C GLU A 134 13.80 -19.17 -32.08
N ILE A 135 14.05 -19.95 -31.01
CA ILE A 135 14.98 -19.58 -29.93
C ILE A 135 16.42 -19.55 -30.48
N ALA A 136 16.89 -20.63 -31.10
CA ALA A 136 18.27 -20.75 -31.57
C ALA A 136 18.67 -19.72 -32.64
N SER A 137 17.74 -19.32 -33.52
CA SER A 137 18.01 -18.38 -34.61
C SER A 137 18.13 -16.91 -34.16
N ARG A 138 17.44 -16.53 -33.07
CA ARG A 138 17.44 -15.15 -32.53
C ARG A 138 18.45 -14.93 -31.40
N LEU A 139 18.90 -16.02 -30.78
CA LEU A 139 19.91 -16.12 -29.72
C LEU A 139 21.15 -15.20 -29.90
N PRO A 140 21.79 -15.10 -31.09
CA PRO A 140 23.00 -14.29 -31.28
C PRO A 140 22.77 -12.78 -31.29
N GLN A 141 21.51 -12.31 -31.36
CA GLN A 141 21.15 -10.90 -31.51
C GLN A 141 20.59 -10.29 -30.22
N ALA A 142 20.44 -11.07 -29.16
CA ALA A 142 19.85 -10.63 -27.90
C ALA A 142 20.91 -10.00 -26.99
N GLN A 143 20.78 -8.70 -26.71
CA GLN A 143 21.51 -8.09 -25.60
C GLN A 143 20.83 -8.46 -24.27
N PRO A 144 21.61 -8.69 -23.19
CA PRO A 144 21.12 -8.82 -21.82
C PRO A 144 20.15 -7.70 -21.39
N GLY A 145 18.85 -8.01 -21.41
CA GLY A 145 17.81 -7.28 -20.67
C GLY A 145 17.22 -8.22 -19.64
N GLY A 146 17.82 -8.26 -18.44
CA GLY A 146 17.28 -9.03 -17.31
C GLY A 146 16.18 -8.25 -16.60
N ALA A 147 15.40 -8.94 -15.76
CA ALA A 147 14.57 -8.24 -14.79
C ALA A 147 15.49 -7.56 -13.78
N SER A 148 15.35 -6.26 -13.58
CA SER A 148 16.16 -5.54 -12.60
C SER A 148 15.52 -5.63 -11.21
N PRO A 149 16.31 -5.50 -10.11
CA PRO A 149 15.76 -5.28 -8.78
C PRO A 149 14.80 -4.08 -8.71
N GLU A 150 14.95 -3.13 -9.64
CA GLU A 150 14.06 -2.00 -9.89
C GLU A 150 12.63 -2.47 -10.28
N GLU A 151 12.47 -3.41 -11.22
CA GLU A 151 11.13 -3.94 -11.57
C GLU A 151 10.43 -4.64 -10.40
N VAL A 152 11.17 -5.44 -9.62
CA VAL A 152 10.62 -6.03 -8.39
C VAL A 152 10.22 -4.93 -7.40
N SER A 153 11.05 -3.90 -7.25
CA SER A 153 10.76 -2.74 -6.41
C SER A 153 9.48 -2.00 -6.84
N ILE A 154 9.23 -1.84 -8.15
CA ILE A 154 8.00 -1.21 -8.67
C ILE A 154 6.75 -1.96 -8.17
N HIS A 155 6.73 -3.29 -8.28
CA HIS A 155 5.62 -4.10 -7.78
C HIS A 155 5.53 -4.04 -6.24
N THR A 156 6.66 -4.14 -5.54
CA THR A 156 6.76 -4.03 -4.07
C THR A 156 6.20 -2.70 -3.55
N GLU A 157 6.56 -1.55 -4.15
CA GLU A 157 6.07 -0.23 -3.74
C GLU A 157 4.55 -0.08 -3.94
N ARG A 158 4.03 -0.53 -5.09
CA ARG A 158 2.58 -0.50 -5.39
C ARG A 158 1.78 -1.27 -4.35
N PHE A 159 2.23 -2.49 -4.02
CA PHE A 159 1.61 -3.33 -3.00
C PHE A 159 1.77 -2.74 -1.59
N ARG A 160 2.95 -2.22 -1.23
CA ARG A 160 3.20 -1.60 0.09
C ARG A 160 2.26 -0.43 0.35
N ARG A 161 2.04 0.44 -0.64
CA ARG A 161 1.15 1.60 -0.50
C ARG A 161 -0.23 1.20 -0.01
N ASP A 162 -0.86 0.22 -0.66
CA ASP A 162 -2.21 -0.22 -0.28
C ASP A 162 -2.22 -0.94 1.08
N LEU A 163 -1.17 -1.70 1.42
CA LEU A 163 -0.99 -2.25 2.77
C LEU A 163 -0.84 -1.16 3.84
N GLU A 164 -0.16 -0.05 3.54
CA GLU A 164 0.02 1.08 4.45
C GLU A 164 -1.25 1.96 4.56
N GLU A 165 -2.10 1.96 3.52
CA GLU A 165 -3.48 2.44 3.56
C GLU A 165 -4.43 1.51 4.35
N GLY A 166 -3.93 0.39 4.91
CA GLY A 166 -4.68 -0.56 5.74
C GLY A 166 -5.51 -1.57 4.95
N LYS A 167 -5.33 -1.65 3.63
CA LYS A 167 -6.09 -2.56 2.74
C LYS A 167 -5.47 -3.95 2.70
N LYS A 168 -6.29 -4.99 2.56
CA LYS A 168 -5.78 -6.32 2.15
C LYS A 168 -5.27 -6.22 0.71
N VAL A 169 -4.26 -7.01 0.35
CA VAL A 169 -3.79 -7.09 -1.04
C VAL A 169 -3.80 -8.53 -1.53
N ILE A 170 -4.46 -8.78 -2.66
CA ILE A 170 -4.48 -10.08 -3.35
C ILE A 170 -3.88 -9.87 -4.73
N VAL A 171 -2.80 -10.60 -5.04
CA VAL A 171 -2.06 -10.42 -6.29
C VAL A 171 -2.35 -11.57 -7.24
N ILE A 172 -3.14 -11.34 -8.29
CA ILE A 172 -3.34 -12.31 -9.38
C ILE A 172 -2.20 -12.09 -10.38
N ALA A 173 -1.24 -13.02 -10.38
CA ALA A 173 -0.05 -12.93 -11.19
C ALA A 173 -0.06 -14.00 -12.29
N HIS A 174 0.40 -13.64 -13.49
CA HIS A 174 0.36 -14.51 -14.65
C HIS A 174 1.74 -14.70 -15.29
N SER A 175 2.16 -15.94 -15.55
CA SER A 175 3.38 -16.27 -16.29
C SER A 175 4.62 -15.61 -15.67
N GLN A 176 5.41 -14.84 -16.42
CA GLN A 176 6.53 -14.04 -15.88
C GLN A 176 6.12 -13.13 -14.71
N GLY A 177 4.89 -12.59 -14.74
CA GLY A 177 4.34 -11.78 -13.65
C GLY A 177 4.35 -12.52 -12.31
N SER A 178 4.22 -13.85 -12.32
CA SER A 178 4.24 -14.69 -11.11
C SER A 178 5.61 -14.72 -10.43
N LEU A 179 6.72 -14.64 -11.18
CA LEU A 179 8.08 -14.49 -10.60
C LEU A 179 8.25 -13.12 -9.95
N LEU A 180 7.88 -12.05 -10.65
CA LEU A 180 7.98 -10.67 -10.16
C LEU A 180 7.08 -10.45 -8.93
N ALA A 181 5.84 -10.92 -8.98
CA ALA A 181 4.90 -10.88 -7.86
C ALA A 181 5.40 -11.70 -6.66
N THR A 182 5.94 -12.90 -6.89
CA THR A 182 6.50 -13.74 -5.82
C THR A 182 7.69 -13.07 -5.14
N ALA A 183 8.63 -12.51 -5.91
CA ALA A 183 9.76 -11.74 -5.38
C ALA A 183 9.30 -10.49 -4.61
N ALA A 184 8.31 -9.76 -5.13
CA ALA A 184 7.79 -8.56 -4.50
C ALA A 184 7.05 -8.85 -3.18
N VAL A 185 6.19 -9.88 -3.14
CA VAL A 185 5.47 -10.33 -1.95
C VAL A 185 6.46 -10.87 -0.90
N GLN A 186 7.46 -11.66 -1.31
CA GLN A 186 8.50 -12.16 -0.41
C GLN A 186 9.35 -11.02 0.18
N THR A 187 9.61 -9.96 -0.58
CA THR A 187 10.30 -8.75 -0.10
C THR A 187 9.49 -8.06 1.00
N LEU A 188 8.17 -7.91 0.82
CA LEU A 188 7.29 -7.33 1.83
C LEU A 188 7.24 -8.15 3.12
N TRP A 189 7.14 -9.47 3.02
CA TRP A 189 7.15 -10.35 4.20
C TRP A 189 8.47 -10.34 4.96
N ASN A 190 9.59 -10.14 4.26
CA ASN A 190 10.91 -9.98 4.87
C ASN A 190 11.07 -8.60 5.54
N GLU A 191 10.40 -7.56 5.03
CA GLU A 191 10.41 -6.20 5.60
C GLU A 191 9.55 -6.11 6.87
N LYS A 192 8.30 -6.59 6.81
CA LYS A 192 7.38 -6.61 7.95
C LYS A 192 6.67 -7.96 7.99
N TRP A 193 7.00 -8.78 9.00
CA TRP A 193 6.46 -10.13 9.14
C TRP A 193 4.92 -10.19 9.23
N ASP A 194 4.28 -9.12 9.72
CA ASP A 194 2.82 -8.95 9.76
C ASP A 194 2.19 -9.05 8.37
N TYR A 195 2.87 -8.56 7.32
CA TYR A 195 2.37 -8.59 5.94
C TYR A 195 2.12 -10.02 5.43
N ALA A 196 2.70 -11.05 6.05
CA ALA A 196 2.39 -12.46 5.76
C ALA A 196 0.92 -12.85 6.04
N ASN A 197 0.15 -11.99 6.71
CA ASN A 197 -1.31 -12.17 6.88
C ASN A 197 -2.13 -11.14 6.09
N ASN A 198 -1.49 -10.16 5.44
CA ASN A 198 -2.16 -9.02 4.80
C ASN A 198 -2.06 -9.02 3.27
N ILE A 199 -1.03 -9.68 2.72
CA ILE A 199 -0.84 -9.88 1.29
C ILE A 199 -0.50 -11.33 0.98
N ASP A 200 -1.11 -11.87 -0.08
CA ASP A 200 -0.66 -13.09 -0.77
C ASP A 200 -0.99 -13.03 -2.27
N LYS A 201 -0.69 -14.10 -2.99
CA LYS A 201 -0.71 -14.17 -4.47
C LYS A 201 -1.34 -15.45 -4.99
N ILE A 202 -2.04 -15.30 -6.11
CA ILE A 202 -2.59 -16.36 -6.94
C ILE A 202 -1.71 -16.45 -8.18
N ASN A 203 -0.97 -17.55 -8.30
CA ASN A 203 0.07 -17.73 -9.31
C ASN A 203 -0.47 -18.54 -10.50
N VAL A 204 -0.82 -17.88 -11.60
CA VAL A 204 -1.40 -18.49 -12.81
C VAL A 204 -0.32 -18.66 -13.89
N ALA A 205 -0.34 -19.77 -14.63
CA ALA A 205 0.71 -20.19 -15.54
C ALA A 205 2.11 -20.08 -14.90
N SER A 206 2.25 -20.48 -13.63
CA SER A 206 3.41 -20.09 -12.82
C SER A 206 4.69 -20.81 -13.21
N PRO A 207 5.78 -20.08 -13.54
CA PRO A 207 7.10 -20.67 -13.65
C PRO A 207 7.89 -20.69 -12.34
N SER A 208 7.45 -19.94 -11.32
CA SER A 208 8.09 -19.89 -10.00
C SER A 208 7.83 -21.17 -9.21
N SER A 209 8.87 -21.71 -8.59
CA SER A 209 8.84 -22.84 -7.64
C SER A 209 9.05 -22.41 -6.20
N LEU A 210 9.09 -21.11 -5.90
CA LEU A 210 9.12 -20.64 -4.52
C LEU A 210 7.80 -20.97 -3.82
N PRO A 211 7.84 -21.48 -2.59
CA PRO A 211 6.62 -21.81 -1.85
C PRO A 211 5.79 -20.56 -1.61
N ASN A 212 4.46 -20.70 -1.66
CA ASN A 212 3.60 -19.54 -1.52
C ASN A 212 3.90 -18.78 -0.23
N LYS A 213 4.08 -19.46 0.92
CA LYS A 213 4.30 -18.83 2.23
C LYS A 213 5.53 -19.39 2.96
N TYR A 214 6.48 -18.53 3.35
CA TYR A 214 7.68 -18.93 4.11
C TYR A 214 7.39 -19.10 5.62
N TYR A 215 6.45 -19.99 5.99
CA TYR A 215 6.29 -20.38 7.38
C TYR A 215 7.40 -21.36 7.80
N ARG A 216 8.34 -20.90 8.64
CA ARG A 216 9.55 -21.64 9.10
C ARG A 216 9.27 -23.02 9.75
N TYR A 217 8.01 -23.36 10.02
CA TYR A 217 7.56 -24.63 10.61
C TYR A 217 6.51 -25.41 9.79
N TYR A 218 5.92 -24.81 8.75
CA TYR A 218 4.95 -25.46 7.87
C TYR A 218 5.21 -24.99 6.44
N ARG A 219 5.79 -25.86 5.61
CA ARG A 219 5.77 -25.69 4.15
C ARG A 219 4.37 -26.01 3.68
N GLU A 220 3.53 -24.99 3.56
CA GLU A 220 2.29 -25.08 2.78
C GLU A 220 2.66 -25.37 1.32
N SER A 221 1.86 -26.18 0.64
CA SER A 221 2.03 -26.46 -0.77
C SER A 221 1.90 -25.18 -1.58
N ILE A 222 2.70 -25.04 -2.63
CA ILE A 222 2.59 -23.92 -3.57
C ILE A 222 1.19 -24.01 -4.20
N GLN A 223 0.35 -23.00 -4.03
CA GLN A 223 -0.92 -22.88 -4.75
C GLN A 223 -0.65 -22.08 -6.02
N TYR A 224 -0.94 -22.72 -7.14
CA TYR A 224 -0.76 -22.17 -8.47
C TYR A 224 -1.76 -22.85 -9.40
N VAL A 225 -1.97 -22.26 -10.59
CA VAL A 225 -2.86 -22.80 -11.61
C VAL A 225 -2.11 -22.81 -12.93
N THR A 226 -1.60 -23.97 -13.36
CA THR A 226 -0.82 -24.14 -14.59
C THR A 226 -1.42 -25.29 -15.40
N ALA A 227 -1.85 -25.02 -16.62
CA ALA A 227 -2.47 -26.03 -17.47
C ALA A 227 -1.45 -27.09 -17.92
N TYR A 228 -1.87 -28.36 -18.03
CA TYR A 228 -1.01 -29.44 -18.54
C TYR A 228 -0.53 -29.19 -19.98
N ASP A 229 -1.31 -28.47 -20.78
CA ASP A 229 -1.07 -28.23 -22.19
C ASP A 229 -0.53 -26.82 -22.51
N ASP A 230 -0.22 -26.02 -21.48
CA ASP A 230 0.44 -24.71 -21.62
C ASP A 230 1.81 -24.86 -22.30
N ARG A 231 1.92 -24.40 -23.56
CA ARG A 231 3.10 -24.64 -24.39
C ARG A 231 4.29 -23.80 -23.95
N VAL A 232 4.05 -22.64 -23.34
CA VAL A 232 5.12 -21.75 -22.87
C VAL A 232 5.74 -22.32 -21.59
N ILE A 233 4.91 -22.73 -20.61
CA ILE A 233 5.41 -23.26 -19.34
C ILE A 233 6.01 -24.66 -19.52
N ASN A 234 5.44 -25.50 -20.40
CA ASN A 234 6.06 -26.77 -20.76
C ASN A 234 7.42 -26.58 -21.45
N GLY A 235 7.52 -25.65 -22.40
CA GLY A 235 8.80 -25.34 -23.07
C GLY A 235 9.82 -24.62 -22.17
N LEU A 236 9.35 -23.87 -21.17
CA LEU A 236 10.20 -23.28 -20.13
C LEU A 236 10.74 -24.37 -19.18
N ARG A 237 9.91 -25.34 -18.76
CA ARG A 237 10.34 -26.47 -17.92
C ARG A 237 11.40 -27.34 -18.57
N PHE A 238 11.41 -27.45 -19.90
CA PHE A 238 12.48 -28.11 -20.64
C PHE A 238 13.85 -27.44 -20.43
N LEU A 239 13.88 -26.11 -20.31
CA LEU A 239 15.09 -25.30 -20.22
C LEU A 239 15.45 -24.88 -18.78
N ALA A 240 14.48 -24.93 -17.86
CA ALA A 240 14.62 -24.71 -16.42
C ALA A 240 13.84 -25.81 -15.66
N PRO A 241 14.48 -26.96 -15.36
CA PRO A 241 13.80 -28.16 -14.86
C PRO A 241 12.99 -28.00 -13.58
N ASP A 242 13.37 -27.07 -12.70
CA ASP A 242 12.65 -26.75 -11.46
C ASP A 242 11.41 -25.85 -11.68
N THR A 243 11.00 -25.61 -12.92
CA THR A 243 9.71 -24.99 -13.27
C THR A 243 8.56 -25.94 -12.91
N LEU A 244 7.55 -25.44 -12.20
CA LEU A 244 6.46 -26.29 -11.70
C LEU A 244 5.72 -27.06 -12.82
N PRO A 245 5.27 -28.30 -12.56
CA PRO A 245 4.48 -29.08 -13.50
C PRO A 245 3.13 -28.40 -13.78
N GLY A 246 2.46 -28.80 -14.86
CA GLY A 246 1.02 -28.55 -14.96
C GLY A 246 0.29 -29.26 -13.83
N ASN A 247 -0.79 -28.67 -13.34
CA ASN A 247 -1.62 -29.22 -12.26
C ASN A 247 -3.12 -29.19 -12.56
N ILE A 248 -3.55 -28.58 -13.67
CA ILE A 248 -4.94 -28.53 -14.09
C ILE A 248 -5.11 -28.93 -15.56
N ASP A 249 -6.19 -29.65 -15.85
CA ASP A 249 -6.57 -29.99 -17.21
C ASP A 249 -7.53 -28.92 -17.74
N ASN A 250 -7.08 -28.19 -18.76
CA ASN A 250 -7.84 -27.13 -19.43
C ASN A 250 -8.24 -27.52 -20.86
N ASP A 251 -7.91 -28.73 -21.34
CA ASP A 251 -8.20 -29.14 -22.72
C ASP A 251 -9.73 -29.33 -22.90
N PRO A 252 -10.42 -28.47 -23.67
CA PRO A 252 -11.86 -28.66 -23.95
C PRO A 252 -12.09 -29.80 -24.95
N GLY A 253 -11.02 -30.36 -25.52
CA GLY A 253 -11.03 -31.45 -26.48
C GLY A 253 -10.74 -31.00 -27.92
N ILE A 254 -10.53 -32.00 -28.77
CA ILE A 254 -9.99 -31.86 -30.15
C ILE A 254 -10.90 -31.04 -31.10
N PHE A 255 -12.16 -30.80 -30.74
CA PHE A 255 -13.13 -30.10 -31.58
C PHE A 255 -13.50 -28.74 -31.00
N ASN A 256 -12.96 -27.69 -31.60
CA ASN A 256 -13.17 -26.27 -31.26
C ASN A 256 -12.53 -25.80 -29.96
N ASP A 257 -11.23 -26.07 -29.76
CA ASP A 257 -10.43 -25.34 -28.76
C ASP A 257 -10.33 -23.85 -29.18
N PRO A 258 -10.91 -22.91 -28.41
CA PRO A 258 -10.98 -21.48 -28.75
C PRO A 258 -9.83 -20.68 -28.14
N ARG A 259 -8.98 -21.34 -27.34
CA ARG A 259 -7.86 -20.74 -26.62
C ARG A 259 -6.78 -20.23 -27.60
N ASP A 260 -5.89 -19.38 -27.12
CA ASP A 260 -4.78 -18.90 -27.97
C ASP A 260 -3.85 -20.05 -28.35
N TRP A 261 -3.16 -19.94 -29.49
CA TRP A 261 -2.33 -21.02 -30.05
C TRP A 261 -1.18 -21.54 -29.14
N LEU A 262 -0.88 -20.87 -28.03
CA LEU A 262 0.10 -21.31 -27.02
C LEU A 262 -0.55 -21.97 -25.80
N ASN A 263 -1.88 -21.90 -25.69
CA ASN A 263 -2.67 -22.24 -24.50
C ASN A 263 -2.12 -21.53 -23.24
N HIS A 264 -1.73 -20.25 -23.38
CA HIS A 264 -0.96 -19.52 -22.37
C HIS A 264 -1.50 -18.13 -21.99
N GLY A 265 -2.37 -17.50 -22.77
CA GLY A 265 -2.93 -16.19 -22.40
C GLY A 265 -3.84 -16.25 -21.18
N PHE A 266 -3.78 -15.26 -20.29
CA PHE A 266 -4.56 -15.29 -19.04
C PHE A 266 -6.07 -15.38 -19.29
N LEU A 267 -6.64 -14.43 -20.06
CA LEU A 267 -8.05 -14.46 -20.40
C LEU A 267 -8.38 -15.65 -21.31
N SER A 268 -7.69 -15.77 -22.43
CA SER A 268 -7.97 -16.76 -23.47
C SER A 268 -7.79 -18.22 -23.03
N SER A 269 -6.89 -18.53 -22.09
CA SER A 269 -6.51 -19.92 -21.76
C SER A 269 -6.66 -20.34 -20.29
N TYR A 270 -6.90 -19.39 -19.38
CA TYR A 270 -7.00 -19.67 -17.93
C TYR A 270 -8.26 -19.09 -17.26
N TYR A 271 -8.68 -17.88 -17.64
CA TYR A 271 -9.80 -17.20 -16.99
C TYR A 271 -11.12 -17.34 -17.76
N GLY A 272 -11.06 -17.49 -19.09
CA GLY A 272 -12.23 -17.55 -19.96
C GLY A 272 -12.96 -16.20 -20.04
N ASP A 273 -12.76 -15.47 -21.13
CA ASP A 273 -13.47 -14.22 -21.44
C ASP A 273 -14.59 -14.38 -22.49
N ASP A 274 -14.77 -15.58 -23.06
CA ASP A 274 -15.88 -15.89 -23.97
C ASP A 274 -17.05 -16.56 -23.21
N PRO A 275 -18.18 -15.85 -23.00
CA PRO A 275 -19.35 -16.37 -22.27
C PRO A 275 -20.14 -17.45 -23.04
N SER A 276 -19.71 -17.82 -24.26
CA SER A 276 -20.31 -18.92 -25.03
C SER A 276 -19.67 -20.29 -24.75
N LEU A 277 -18.61 -20.34 -23.95
CA LEU A 277 -17.87 -21.55 -23.59
C LEU A 277 -18.30 -22.12 -22.24
N GLU A 278 -18.04 -23.41 -22.02
CA GLU A 278 -18.09 -23.97 -20.67
C GLU A 278 -16.95 -23.39 -19.81
N GLU A 279 -17.23 -23.12 -18.54
CA GLU A 279 -16.27 -22.59 -17.57
C GLU A 279 -15.01 -23.48 -17.49
N LEU A 280 -13.84 -22.91 -17.80
CA LEU A 280 -12.57 -23.63 -17.75
C LEU A 280 -12.30 -24.13 -16.32
N PRO A 281 -11.77 -25.35 -16.12
CA PRO A 281 -11.42 -25.85 -14.79
C PRO A 281 -10.45 -24.92 -14.03
N SER A 282 -9.48 -24.32 -14.74
CA SER A 282 -8.61 -23.27 -14.20
C SER A 282 -9.32 -22.02 -13.71
N ARG A 283 -10.40 -21.58 -14.37
CA ARG A 283 -11.19 -20.43 -13.93
C ARG A 283 -11.78 -20.69 -12.54
N ARG A 284 -12.41 -21.86 -12.38
CA ARG A 284 -12.97 -22.31 -11.09
C ARG A 284 -11.93 -22.38 -9.98
N GLU A 285 -10.71 -22.85 -10.29
CA GLU A 285 -9.63 -22.93 -9.31
C GLU A 285 -9.05 -21.54 -8.96
N ILE A 286 -8.94 -20.62 -9.93
CA ILE A 286 -8.56 -19.22 -9.69
C ILE A 286 -9.59 -18.55 -8.78
N ASP A 287 -10.87 -18.68 -9.10
CA ASP A 287 -11.96 -18.07 -8.34
C ASP A 287 -12.06 -18.67 -6.92
N TYR A 288 -11.89 -19.99 -6.77
CA TYR A 288 -11.76 -20.64 -5.46
C TYR A 288 -10.56 -20.11 -4.66
N GLN A 289 -9.42 -19.86 -5.28
CA GLN A 289 -8.28 -19.24 -4.60
C GLN A 289 -8.56 -17.77 -4.22
N ILE A 290 -9.29 -17.00 -5.04
CA ILE A 290 -9.74 -15.64 -4.71
C ILE A 290 -10.61 -15.67 -3.44
N ASP A 291 -11.65 -16.51 -3.40
CA ASP A 291 -12.52 -16.67 -2.22
C ASP A 291 -11.73 -17.00 -0.95
N ASN A 292 -10.84 -18.00 -1.02
CA ASN A 292 -10.01 -18.38 0.13
C ASN A 292 -9.13 -17.22 0.60
N HIS A 293 -8.48 -16.48 -0.31
CA HIS A 293 -7.64 -15.34 0.07
C HIS A 293 -8.44 -14.15 0.65
N ILE A 294 -9.68 -13.92 0.19
CA ILE A 294 -10.58 -12.91 0.78
C ILE A 294 -10.86 -13.25 2.27
N ILE A 295 -11.08 -14.53 2.57
CA ILE A 295 -11.41 -15.06 3.90
C ILE A 295 -10.16 -15.13 4.80
N ASP A 296 -9.06 -15.72 4.31
CA ASP A 296 -7.88 -16.06 5.12
C ASP A 296 -6.96 -14.84 5.39
N LEU A 297 -6.90 -13.86 4.49
CA LEU A 297 -6.14 -12.63 4.72
C LEU A 297 -6.87 -11.69 5.67
N THR A 298 -6.12 -10.87 6.40
CA THR A 298 -6.64 -9.84 7.30
C THR A 298 -6.13 -8.45 6.95
N PHE A 299 -6.89 -7.44 7.35
CA PHE A 299 -6.53 -6.05 7.11
C PHE A 299 -5.25 -5.67 7.88
N PRO A 300 -4.27 -5.01 7.24
CA PRO A 300 -3.08 -4.51 7.91
C PRO A 300 -3.40 -3.52 9.03
N TRP A 301 -2.64 -3.60 10.12
CA TRP A 301 -2.83 -2.77 11.31
C TRP A 301 -2.41 -1.31 11.07
N LYS A 302 -3.39 -0.46 10.80
CA LYS A 302 -3.25 1.01 10.86
C LYS A 302 -2.71 1.47 12.22
N LYS A 303 -2.11 2.67 12.26
CA LYS A 303 -1.64 3.26 13.52
C LYS A 303 -2.83 3.61 14.44
N LYS A 304 -2.52 3.75 15.72
CA LYS A 304 -3.35 3.88 16.95
C LYS A 304 -4.61 4.77 16.92
N ASN A 305 -4.89 5.50 15.84
CA ASN A 305 -5.94 6.51 15.76
C ASN A 305 -7.06 6.20 14.74
N GLU A 306 -6.97 5.09 13.98
CA GLU A 306 -7.89 4.78 12.87
C GLU A 306 -8.75 3.53 13.08
N ASN A 307 -8.58 2.82 14.21
CA ASN A 307 -9.41 1.68 14.59
C ASN A 307 -10.19 2.04 15.86
N PRO A 308 -11.54 1.96 15.86
CA PRO A 308 -12.35 2.47 16.96
C PRO A 308 -12.28 1.59 18.20
N ILE A 309 -11.84 0.33 18.09
CA ILE A 309 -11.62 -0.54 19.25
C ILE A 309 -10.12 -0.57 19.55
N THR A 310 -9.73 -0.18 20.76
CA THR A 310 -8.33 -0.25 21.24
C THR A 310 -8.27 -0.94 22.59
N ILE A 311 -7.53 -2.04 22.67
CA ILE A 311 -7.26 -2.79 23.90
C ILE A 311 -5.81 -2.51 24.28
N ALA A 312 -5.60 -1.77 25.37
CA ALA A 312 -4.28 -1.41 25.89
C ALA A 312 -4.05 -2.06 27.26
N VAL A 313 -2.95 -2.79 27.42
CA VAL A 313 -2.62 -3.45 28.70
C VAL A 313 -1.36 -2.89 29.31
N TYR A 314 -1.51 -2.37 30.53
CA TYR A 314 -0.44 -1.76 31.29
C TYR A 314 0.04 -2.73 32.37
N ARG A 315 1.35 -2.81 32.53
CA ARG A 315 2.05 -3.66 33.51
C ARG A 315 2.88 -2.74 34.43
N ASP A 316 2.85 -2.92 35.75
CA ASP A 316 3.66 -2.10 36.67
C ASP A 316 5.18 -2.37 36.51
N HIS A 317 5.54 -3.63 36.23
CA HIS A 317 6.94 -4.08 36.14
C HIS A 317 7.21 -4.80 34.79
N PRO A 318 7.21 -4.10 33.64
CA PRO A 318 7.23 -4.73 32.32
C PRO A 318 8.48 -5.59 32.04
N ARG A 319 9.64 -5.22 32.61
CA ARG A 319 10.91 -5.96 32.46
C ARG A 319 10.99 -7.26 33.29
N GLU A 320 10.14 -7.41 34.30
CA GLU A 320 10.11 -8.58 35.17
C GLU A 320 8.96 -9.51 34.76
N ALA A 321 7.80 -8.93 34.41
CA ALA A 321 6.61 -9.61 33.89
C ALA A 321 6.74 -10.13 32.43
N THR A 322 7.94 -10.38 31.92
CA THR A 322 8.22 -10.81 30.52
C THR A 322 7.62 -12.15 30.12
N TYR A 323 7.12 -12.93 31.07
CA TYR A 323 6.43 -14.22 30.84
C TYR A 323 4.89 -14.09 30.87
N ALA A 324 4.37 -12.91 31.17
CA ALA A 324 2.93 -12.63 31.19
C ALA A 324 2.41 -12.24 29.80
N VAL A 325 2.37 -13.22 28.89
CA VAL A 325 1.64 -13.09 27.62
C VAL A 325 0.16 -12.80 27.91
N ILE A 326 -0.46 -11.93 27.10
CA ILE A 326 -1.88 -11.59 27.25
C ILE A 326 -2.69 -12.15 26.09
N LEU A 327 -3.31 -13.28 26.37
CA LEU A 327 -4.15 -13.97 25.42
C LEU A 327 -5.51 -13.30 25.20
N LEU A 328 -5.57 -12.38 24.24
CA LEU A 328 -6.82 -12.02 23.59
C LEU A 328 -7.41 -13.26 22.87
N ILE A 329 -8.73 -13.45 22.88
CA ILE A 329 -9.38 -14.57 22.17
C ILE A 329 -10.48 -14.03 21.27
N ILE A 330 -10.19 -13.86 19.98
CA ILE A 330 -11.21 -13.41 19.05
C ILE A 330 -11.93 -14.65 18.48
N GLN A 331 -13.25 -14.68 18.66
CA GLN A 331 -14.13 -15.76 18.20
C GLN A 331 -15.33 -15.14 17.48
N PRO A 332 -15.24 -14.93 16.15
CA PRO A 332 -16.42 -14.60 15.37
C PRO A 332 -17.43 -15.74 15.49
N VAL A 333 -18.69 -15.41 15.75
CA VAL A 333 -19.78 -16.40 15.87
C VAL A 333 -20.39 -16.63 14.50
N SER A 334 -19.63 -17.32 13.65
CA SER A 334 -20.16 -18.07 12.52
C SER A 334 -20.33 -19.53 12.95
N ASP A 335 -21.48 -20.14 12.67
CA ASP A 335 -21.92 -21.42 13.28
C ASP A 335 -21.04 -22.66 12.97
N TYR A 336 -20.01 -22.52 12.11
CA TYR A 336 -19.13 -23.61 11.71
C TYR A 336 -17.63 -23.30 11.85
N THR A 337 -16.97 -24.12 12.67
CA THR A 337 -15.54 -24.50 12.58
C THR A 337 -14.43 -23.45 12.68
N VAL A 338 -14.69 -22.15 12.83
CA VAL A 338 -13.61 -21.17 13.04
C VAL A 338 -12.88 -21.46 14.35
N LYS A 339 -11.59 -21.82 14.25
CA LYS A 339 -10.72 -22.04 15.42
C LYS A 339 -10.58 -20.71 16.16
N PRO A 340 -10.68 -20.67 17.50
CA PRO A 340 -10.46 -19.43 18.25
C PRO A 340 -9.09 -18.86 17.90
N VAL A 341 -9.04 -17.57 17.56
CA VAL A 341 -7.76 -16.88 17.41
C VAL A 341 -7.19 -16.69 18.80
N ILE A 342 -6.24 -17.55 19.12
CA ILE A 342 -5.49 -17.53 20.37
C ILE A 342 -4.32 -16.55 20.16
N TYR A 343 -4.45 -15.34 20.69
CA TYR A 343 -3.42 -14.28 20.69
C TYR A 343 -2.26 -14.60 21.67
N SER A 344 -1.75 -15.83 21.60
CA SER A 344 -0.48 -16.20 22.21
C SER A 344 0.33 -16.88 21.15
N SER A 345 1.58 -16.47 21.02
CA SER A 345 2.58 -17.11 20.16
C SER A 345 2.39 -18.63 20.03
N SER A 346 2.54 -19.13 18.81
CA SER A 346 2.36 -20.52 18.33
C SER A 346 0.92 -21.02 18.07
N SER A 347 0.62 -21.12 16.76
CA SER A 347 -0.11 -22.21 16.08
C SER A 347 -1.64 -22.19 15.88
N SER A 348 -2.29 -21.04 15.74
CA SER A 348 -3.63 -20.95 15.12
C SER A 348 -3.65 -19.90 14.01
N GLY A 349 -3.80 -20.33 12.75
CA GLY A 349 -3.80 -19.47 11.56
C GLY A 349 -5.09 -18.66 11.42
N GLY A 350 -5.27 -17.67 12.28
CA GLY A 350 -6.30 -16.67 12.16
C GLY A 350 -5.71 -15.30 12.40
N GLY A 351 -5.08 -14.72 11.37
CA GLY A 351 -5.25 -13.32 11.01
C GLY A 351 -4.79 -12.18 11.92
N TYR A 352 -4.44 -12.39 13.19
CA TYR A 352 -4.16 -11.29 14.11
C TYR A 352 -2.77 -11.43 14.74
N SER A 353 -1.88 -10.49 14.40
CA SER A 353 -0.52 -10.42 14.92
C SER A 353 -0.32 -9.32 15.98
N ASP A 354 0.33 -9.71 17.07
CA ASP A 354 1.07 -8.78 17.93
C ASP A 354 2.18 -8.11 17.11
N LYS A 355 2.35 -6.79 17.11
CA LYS A 355 3.46 -6.14 16.37
C LYS A 355 4.85 -6.57 16.88
N THR A 356 4.90 -7.13 18.08
CA THR A 356 6.12 -7.57 18.75
C THR A 356 6.02 -9.03 19.16
N PHE A 357 6.64 -9.92 18.39
CA PHE A 357 7.00 -11.26 18.93
C PHE A 357 8.05 -11.17 20.07
N ASP A 358 8.50 -9.95 20.40
CA ASP A 358 9.29 -9.62 21.58
C ASP A 358 8.38 -9.34 22.79
N ILE A 359 8.31 -10.33 23.68
CA ILE A 359 7.41 -10.41 24.84
C ILE A 359 7.71 -9.34 25.93
N THR A 360 8.63 -8.39 25.69
CA THR A 360 9.48 -7.85 26.76
C THR A 360 9.59 -6.34 26.94
N ILE A 361 9.06 -5.47 26.05
CA ILE A 361 9.36 -4.02 26.12
C ILE A 361 8.14 -3.09 26.19
N ASP A 362 7.14 -3.24 25.32
CA ASP A 362 6.09 -2.21 25.19
C ASP A 362 5.07 -2.22 26.34
N ASN A 363 4.85 -1.03 26.91
CA ASN A 363 3.97 -0.79 28.04
C ASN A 363 3.29 0.59 27.90
N PRO A 364 2.00 0.66 27.54
CA PRO A 364 1.10 -0.47 27.34
C PRO A 364 1.41 -1.28 26.06
N GLU A 365 1.13 -2.59 26.14
CA GLU A 365 0.89 -3.45 24.98
C GLU A 365 -0.46 -3.04 24.36
N ILE A 366 -0.55 -2.80 23.05
CA ILE A 366 -1.78 -2.27 22.41
C ILE A 366 -2.18 -3.12 21.21
N VAL A 367 -3.44 -3.57 21.21
CA VAL A 367 -4.12 -4.24 20.09
C VAL A 367 -5.30 -3.38 19.65
N THR A 368 -5.47 -3.15 18.34
CA THR A 368 -6.55 -2.26 17.82
C THR A 368 -7.46 -2.98 16.83
N LEU A 369 -8.69 -3.30 17.22
CA LEU A 369 -9.59 -4.15 16.41
C LEU A 369 -10.45 -3.30 15.45
N PRO A 370 -10.74 -3.78 14.23
CA PRO A 370 -11.76 -3.19 13.36
C PRO A 370 -13.17 -3.47 13.93
N CYS A 371 -14.20 -2.75 13.51
CA CYS A 371 -15.59 -3.03 13.93
C CYS A 371 -16.14 -4.34 13.38
N ARG A 372 -15.65 -4.74 12.21
CA ARG A 372 -16.19 -5.82 11.38
C ARG A 372 -15.02 -6.59 10.75
N GLN A 373 -15.14 -7.91 10.68
CA GLN A 373 -14.24 -8.74 9.84
C GLN A 373 -14.88 -9.13 8.52
N ASP A 374 -16.21 -9.22 8.48
CA ASP A 374 -17.00 -9.65 7.33
C ASP A 374 -18.33 -8.88 7.31
N SER A 375 -18.69 -8.40 6.12
CA SER A 375 -19.99 -7.85 5.74
C SER A 375 -21.23 -8.57 6.29
N SER A 376 -21.17 -9.88 6.55
CA SER A 376 -22.37 -10.72 6.69
C SER A 376 -22.84 -11.06 8.13
N TYR A 377 -22.03 -10.84 9.18
CA TYR A 377 -22.37 -11.34 10.54
C TYR A 377 -22.13 -10.37 11.71
N GLN A 378 -22.92 -10.54 12.77
CA GLN A 378 -22.68 -9.93 14.08
C GLN A 378 -21.31 -10.37 14.62
N THR A 379 -20.38 -9.42 14.76
CA THR A 379 -19.03 -9.75 15.21
C THR A 379 -18.96 -9.73 16.74
N GLN A 380 -18.41 -10.80 17.33
CA GLN A 380 -18.27 -10.95 18.78
C GLN A 380 -16.79 -11.11 19.13
N TYR A 381 -16.30 -10.32 20.09
CA TYR A 381 -14.92 -10.34 20.58
C TYR A 381 -14.89 -10.80 22.03
N HIS A 382 -14.17 -11.89 22.32
CA HIS A 382 -14.05 -12.46 23.66
C HIS A 382 -12.73 -12.05 24.32
N ILE A 383 -12.76 -10.95 25.06
CA ILE A 383 -11.55 -10.34 25.61
C ILE A 383 -11.16 -11.08 26.89
N GLY A 384 -10.06 -11.83 26.83
CA GLY A 384 -9.52 -12.62 27.92
C GLY A 384 -8.06 -12.29 28.23
N ILE A 385 -7.52 -12.94 29.25
CA ILE A 385 -6.09 -12.94 29.58
C ILE A 385 -5.70 -14.36 29.97
N SER A 386 -4.56 -14.85 29.46
CA SER A 386 -4.00 -16.15 29.82
C SER A 386 -2.48 -16.14 29.79
N PHE A 387 -1.87 -16.43 30.93
CA PHE A 387 -0.44 -16.36 31.16
C PHE A 387 0.28 -17.63 30.69
N LYS A 388 1.40 -17.49 29.96
CA LYS A 388 2.12 -18.61 29.33
C LYS A 388 3.34 -19.05 30.15
N TYR A 389 3.25 -20.24 30.77
CA TYR A 389 4.36 -21.04 31.32
C TYR A 389 5.37 -20.34 32.27
N SER A 390 5.17 -20.49 33.61
CA SER A 390 6.21 -20.89 34.61
C SER A 390 5.83 -20.50 36.06
N PHE A 391 4.70 -20.99 36.59
CA PHE A 391 4.24 -20.67 37.96
C PHE A 391 5.01 -21.37 39.11
N ARG A 392 6.34 -21.47 39.02
CA ARG A 392 7.18 -22.03 40.10
C ARG A 392 7.76 -20.98 41.05
N SER A 393 7.99 -19.74 40.63
CA SER A 393 8.33 -18.64 41.56
C SER A 393 7.07 -18.01 42.15
N LYS A 394 7.24 -17.34 43.29
CA LYS A 394 6.19 -16.53 43.94
C LYS A 394 6.19 -15.08 43.41
N SER A 395 7.31 -14.62 42.84
CA SER A 395 7.54 -13.23 42.45
C SER A 395 6.62 -12.74 41.33
N THR A 396 6.36 -13.58 40.32
CA THR A 396 5.56 -13.21 39.13
C THR A 396 4.09 -12.89 39.44
N TYR A 397 3.62 -13.18 40.65
CA TYR A 397 2.31 -12.71 41.14
C TYR A 397 2.34 -11.28 41.66
N ASP A 398 3.43 -10.86 42.30
CA ASP A 398 3.62 -9.49 42.79
C ASP A 398 3.97 -8.55 41.61
N GLU A 399 4.68 -9.04 40.60
CA GLU A 399 5.02 -8.33 39.34
C GLU A 399 3.79 -7.96 38.46
N LEU A 400 2.69 -8.70 38.60
CA LEU A 400 1.41 -8.49 37.88
C LEU A 400 0.35 -7.74 38.70
N LYS A 401 0.65 -7.40 39.95
CA LYS A 401 -0.23 -6.62 40.79
C LYS A 401 -0.44 -5.24 40.16
N ASN A 402 -1.69 -4.77 40.16
CA ASN A 402 -2.14 -3.54 39.49
C ASN A 402 -2.07 -3.55 37.95
N ALA A 403 -1.75 -4.68 37.29
CA ALA A 403 -1.90 -4.78 35.84
C ALA A 403 -3.34 -4.41 35.44
N ARG A 404 -3.47 -3.53 34.44
CA ARG A 404 -4.76 -2.99 34.01
C ARG A 404 -4.97 -3.14 32.51
N VAL A 405 -6.16 -3.57 32.11
CA VAL A 405 -6.60 -3.59 30.70
C VAL A 405 -7.56 -2.43 30.49
N GLU A 406 -7.23 -1.54 29.57
CA GLU A 406 -8.12 -0.50 29.07
C GLU A 406 -8.70 -0.99 27.74
N ILE A 407 -10.04 -1.00 27.61
CA ILE A 407 -10.77 -1.32 26.39
C ILE A 407 -11.49 -0.05 25.95
N VAL A 408 -11.00 0.60 24.92
CA VAL A 408 -11.65 1.72 24.24
C VAL A 408 -12.50 1.16 23.11
N VAL A 409 -13.73 1.63 22.96
CA VAL A 409 -14.62 1.43 21.81
C VAL A 409 -15.25 2.78 21.50
N GLY A 410 -14.79 3.44 20.43
CA GLY A 410 -15.14 4.82 20.10
C GLY A 410 -14.86 5.75 21.27
N ASN A 411 -15.91 6.40 21.77
CA ASN A 411 -15.84 7.32 22.91
C ASN A 411 -15.95 6.64 24.29
N THR A 412 -16.22 5.33 24.36
CA THR A 412 -16.30 4.58 25.63
C THR A 412 -14.96 3.93 25.96
N MET A 413 -14.42 4.18 27.16
CA MET A 413 -13.28 3.43 27.70
C MET A 413 -13.70 2.65 28.95
N LYS A 414 -13.37 1.37 29.02
CA LYS A 414 -13.60 0.48 30.17
C LYS A 414 -12.28 -0.02 30.73
N VAL A 415 -12.13 -0.08 32.05
CA VAL A 415 -10.86 -0.47 32.70
C VAL A 415 -11.06 -1.68 33.61
N PHE A 416 -10.18 -2.67 33.48
CA PHE A 416 -10.15 -3.87 34.31
C PHE A 416 -8.87 -3.88 35.11
N TYR A 417 -8.94 -4.11 36.42
CA TYR A 417 -7.76 -4.26 37.28
C TYR A 417 -7.59 -5.71 37.69
N ILE A 418 -6.35 -6.21 37.58
CA ILE A 418 -6.01 -7.59 37.93
C ILE A 418 -5.40 -7.57 39.34
N ASP A 419 -6.26 -7.65 40.36
CA ASP A 419 -5.80 -7.65 41.76
C ASP A 419 -4.99 -8.91 42.12
N ARG A 420 -5.40 -10.09 41.61
CA ARG A 420 -4.75 -11.40 41.84
C ARG A 420 -5.05 -12.37 40.69
N PRO A 421 -4.10 -12.68 39.78
CA PRO A 421 -4.27 -13.83 38.91
C PRO A 421 -4.28 -15.12 39.75
N GLU A 422 -5.04 -16.15 39.32
CA GLU A 422 -5.08 -17.44 40.01
C GLU A 422 -4.07 -18.43 39.39
N LYS A 423 -3.61 -19.43 40.16
CA LYS A 423 -2.76 -20.53 39.67
C LYS A 423 -3.53 -21.50 38.79
N TRP A 424 -3.51 -21.27 37.47
CA TRP A 424 -4.13 -22.17 36.50
C TRP A 424 -3.15 -23.21 35.94
N TYR A 425 -3.62 -24.45 35.82
CA TYR A 425 -2.98 -25.52 35.09
C TYR A 425 -3.82 -25.81 33.83
N ARG A 426 -3.22 -25.59 32.64
CA ARG A 426 -3.77 -25.73 31.26
C ARG A 426 -4.46 -24.50 30.67
N TYR A 427 -4.41 -24.45 29.33
CA TYR A 427 -4.81 -23.41 28.38
C TYR A 427 -6.31 -23.01 28.36
N ARG A 428 -6.92 -22.71 29.51
CA ARG A 428 -8.24 -22.09 29.55
C ARG A 428 -8.10 -20.66 30.06
N ALA A 429 -8.24 -19.71 29.15
CA ALA A 429 -8.33 -18.30 29.52
C ALA A 429 -9.64 -18.03 30.25
N ASN A 430 -9.62 -17.07 31.16
CA ASN A 430 -10.85 -16.44 31.64
C ASN A 430 -11.19 -15.31 30.68
N VAL A 431 -12.38 -15.38 30.07
CA VAL A 431 -12.98 -14.23 29.37
C VAL A 431 -13.33 -13.20 30.44
N LEU A 432 -12.77 -11.99 30.31
CA LEU A 432 -13.03 -10.85 31.20
C LEU A 432 -14.24 -10.04 30.72
N SER A 433 -14.43 -9.96 29.40
CA SER A 433 -15.56 -9.27 28.79
C SER A 433 -15.83 -9.78 27.39
N LYS A 434 -17.07 -9.57 26.96
CA LYS A 434 -17.56 -9.84 25.63
C LYS A 434 -17.96 -8.51 25.00
N ILE A 435 -17.33 -8.14 23.88
CA ILE A 435 -17.86 -7.06 23.02
C ILE A 435 -18.73 -7.73 21.97
N ILE A 436 -19.96 -7.25 21.81
CA ILE A 436 -20.86 -7.62 20.72
C ILE A 436 -21.01 -6.38 19.84
N ILE A 437 -20.77 -6.50 18.54
CA ILE A 437 -20.96 -5.41 17.58
C ILE A 437 -22.01 -5.83 16.56
N SER A 438 -23.04 -5.00 16.41
CA SER A 438 -24.20 -5.25 15.56
C SER A 438 -24.50 -4.01 14.72
N GLU A 439 -24.64 -4.16 13.41
CA GLU A 439 -25.14 -3.09 12.55
C GLU A 439 -26.59 -2.73 12.93
N THR A 440 -26.91 -1.45 12.87
CA THR A 440 -28.24 -0.90 13.15
C THR A 440 -29.04 -0.73 11.86
N ASP A 441 -30.36 -0.57 11.96
CA ASP A 441 -31.23 -0.27 10.81
C ASP A 441 -30.83 1.02 10.04
N GLN A 442 -29.96 1.85 10.61
CA GLN A 442 -29.44 3.10 10.03
C GLN A 442 -28.06 2.94 9.38
N GLY A 443 -27.44 1.75 9.48
CA GLY A 443 -26.11 1.46 8.92
C GLY A 443 -24.92 1.84 9.82
N ASP A 444 -25.17 2.47 10.96
CA ASP A 444 -24.19 2.66 12.03
C ASP A 444 -24.01 1.36 12.85
N PHE A 445 -22.93 1.25 13.61
CA PHE A 445 -22.65 0.06 14.42
C PHE A 445 -22.96 0.31 15.90
N SER A 446 -23.93 -0.43 16.44
CA SER A 446 -24.10 -0.54 17.88
C SER A 446 -23.08 -1.50 18.47
N TYR A 447 -22.54 -1.18 19.64
CA TYR A 447 -21.70 -2.11 20.41
C TYR A 447 -22.20 -2.23 21.85
N THR A 448 -22.14 -3.44 22.38
CA THR A 448 -22.43 -3.75 23.79
C THR A 448 -21.20 -4.38 24.43
N ILE A 449 -20.67 -3.79 25.49
CA ILE A 449 -19.59 -4.39 26.30
C ILE A 449 -20.19 -5.07 27.54
N THR A 450 -20.36 -6.39 27.47
CA THR A 450 -20.87 -7.21 28.58
C THR A 450 -19.71 -7.76 29.41
N GLU A 451 -19.77 -7.58 30.73
CA GLU A 451 -18.89 -8.30 31.66
C GLU A 451 -19.36 -9.76 31.75
N GLU A 452 -18.52 -10.69 31.31
CA GLU A 452 -18.77 -12.12 31.54
C GLU A 452 -18.44 -12.41 33.01
N PRO A 453 -19.43 -12.81 33.84
CA PRO A 453 -19.17 -13.11 35.24
C PRO A 453 -18.28 -14.35 35.29
N VAL A 454 -16.99 -14.14 35.59
CA VAL A 454 -16.01 -15.21 35.76
C VAL A 454 -16.55 -16.16 36.84
N LYS A 455 -17.03 -17.34 36.42
CA LYS A 455 -17.64 -18.37 37.28
C LYS A 455 -16.59 -19.10 38.13
N ASP A 456 -15.86 -18.32 38.91
CA ASP A 456 -14.99 -18.77 39.97
C ASP A 456 -15.85 -19.34 41.13
N ARG A 457 -15.46 -20.51 41.64
CA ARG A 457 -16.05 -21.10 42.85
C ARG A 457 -15.63 -20.39 44.14
N ARG A 458 -14.83 -19.31 44.05
CA ARG A 458 -14.23 -18.56 45.18
C ARG A 458 -14.39 -17.02 45.09
N GLY A 459 -14.99 -16.50 44.02
CA GLY A 459 -15.49 -15.13 43.86
C GLY A 459 -14.51 -13.98 44.09
N ARG A 460 -13.35 -13.91 43.40
CA ARG A 460 -12.39 -12.80 43.56
C ARG A 460 -11.72 -12.28 42.29
N LEU A 461 -12.47 -11.51 41.49
CA LEU A 461 -11.94 -10.51 40.56
C LEU A 461 -12.64 -9.16 40.85
N THR A 462 -11.90 -8.05 40.94
CA THR A 462 -12.47 -6.72 41.19
C THR A 462 -12.49 -5.90 39.90
N VAL A 463 -13.64 -5.82 39.22
CA VAL A 463 -13.81 -4.93 38.06
C VAL A 463 -14.15 -3.51 38.56
N LYS A 464 -13.59 -2.48 37.91
CA LYS A 464 -13.85 -1.07 38.20
C LYS A 464 -14.09 -0.30 36.91
N THR A 465 -15.33 -0.25 36.49
CA THR A 465 -15.76 0.47 35.29
C THR A 465 -15.77 1.99 35.54
N PHE A 466 -15.28 2.75 34.56
CA PHE A 466 -15.39 4.20 34.48
C PHE A 466 -16.09 4.54 33.16
N THR A 467 -16.88 5.61 33.13
CA THR A 467 -17.42 6.16 31.89
C THR A 467 -16.73 7.49 31.62
N ILE A 468 -16.05 7.62 30.48
CA ILE A 468 -15.58 8.92 30.01
C ILE A 468 -16.81 9.65 29.45
N ALA A 469 -17.25 10.72 30.12
CA ALA A 469 -18.24 11.61 29.52
C ALA A 469 -17.63 12.26 28.26
N PRO A 470 -18.39 12.45 27.16
CA PRO A 470 -17.85 12.96 25.90
C PRO A 470 -17.24 14.35 26.10
N SER A 471 -15.93 14.39 26.30
CA SER A 471 -15.19 15.61 26.61
C SER A 471 -14.50 16.12 25.36
N SER A 472 -14.79 17.38 25.01
CA SER A 472 -14.43 18.07 23.76
C SER A 472 -12.94 18.39 23.59
N ILE A 473 -12.04 17.53 24.08
CA ILE A 473 -10.59 17.67 23.91
C ILE A 473 -10.18 16.82 22.71
N VAL A 474 -10.38 17.39 21.52
CA VAL A 474 -9.71 16.92 20.30
C VAL A 474 -8.22 16.91 20.60
N ARG A 475 -7.60 15.72 20.60
CA ARG A 475 -6.14 15.62 20.72
C ARG A 475 -5.53 16.37 19.54
N LYS A 476 -4.62 17.29 19.85
CA LYS A 476 -3.81 18.00 18.86
C LYS A 476 -3.18 16.95 17.94
N ILE A 477 -3.55 16.98 16.66
CA ILE A 477 -3.01 16.07 15.65
C ILE A 477 -1.49 16.27 15.64
N GLU A 478 -0.73 15.22 15.92
CA GLU A 478 0.73 15.27 15.82
C GLU A 478 1.07 15.43 14.32
N SER A 479 1.80 16.50 13.96
CA SER A 479 2.23 16.73 12.58
C SER A 479 2.92 15.47 12.05
N PRO A 480 2.55 14.97 10.85
CA PRO A 480 3.22 13.80 10.29
C PRO A 480 4.70 14.12 10.09
N THR A 481 5.59 13.22 10.50
CA THR A 481 7.04 13.36 10.33
C THR A 481 7.43 13.17 8.86
N LEU A 482 7.12 14.17 8.04
CA LEU A 482 7.49 14.27 6.63
C LEU A 482 8.78 15.07 6.50
N ALA A 483 9.51 14.84 5.43
CA ALA A 483 10.60 15.73 5.06
C ALA A 483 9.99 17.02 4.47
N HIS A 484 10.33 18.17 5.06
CA HIS A 484 10.01 19.46 4.48
C HIS A 484 11.05 19.76 3.39
N HIS A 485 10.62 19.76 2.12
CA HIS A 485 11.51 19.94 0.97
C HIS A 485 11.52 21.39 0.45
N ALA A 486 10.52 22.20 0.80
CA ALA A 486 10.46 23.61 0.41
C ALA A 486 9.82 24.48 1.48
N ARG A 487 10.33 25.71 1.64
CA ARG A 487 9.71 26.79 2.41
C ARG A 487 9.42 27.96 1.48
N ILE A 488 8.18 28.46 1.50
CA ILE A 488 7.74 29.59 0.67
C ILE A 488 7.23 30.70 1.58
N HIS A 489 7.63 31.94 1.28
CA HIS A 489 7.32 33.12 2.09
C HIS A 489 6.35 34.06 1.37
N ALA A 490 5.75 34.97 2.15
CA ALA A 490 5.01 36.14 1.67
C ALA A 490 3.72 35.83 0.88
N ILE A 491 3.10 34.67 1.11
CA ILE A 491 1.83 34.25 0.46
C ILE A 491 0.68 35.13 0.99
N ALA A 492 -0.02 35.81 0.10
CA ALA A 492 -1.14 36.70 0.45
C ALA A 492 -2.44 35.92 0.71
N PRO A 493 -3.33 36.38 1.62
CA PRO A 493 -4.61 35.72 1.89
C PRO A 493 -5.55 35.77 0.68
N PRO A 494 -6.56 34.88 0.57
CA PRO A 494 -7.49 34.84 -0.56
C PRO A 494 -8.19 36.18 -0.85
N ALA A 495 -8.46 36.97 0.19
CA ALA A 495 -9.08 38.30 0.08
C ALA A 495 -8.13 39.43 -0.38
N ALA A 496 -6.85 39.15 -0.61
CA ALA A 496 -5.88 40.15 -1.07
C ALA A 496 -6.03 40.46 -2.57
N ARG A 497 -5.51 41.62 -2.99
CA ARG A 497 -5.55 42.04 -4.41
C ARG A 497 -4.36 41.53 -5.21
N ASP A 498 -3.23 41.28 -4.57
CA ASP A 498 -2.09 40.62 -5.17
C ASP A 498 -2.29 39.10 -5.15
N ARG A 499 -1.83 38.43 -6.22
CA ARG A 499 -2.00 36.99 -6.38
C ARG A 499 -0.66 36.30 -6.15
N ALA A 500 -0.65 35.33 -5.25
CA ALA A 500 0.43 34.37 -5.13
C ALA A 500 -0.09 33.00 -5.57
N SER A 501 0.67 32.31 -6.43
CA SER A 501 0.43 30.92 -6.77
C SER A 501 1.72 30.13 -6.62
N ILE A 502 1.67 29.05 -5.85
CA ILE A 502 2.76 28.10 -5.70
C ILE A 502 2.57 26.99 -6.72
N ARG A 503 3.52 26.79 -7.63
CA ARG A 503 3.53 25.61 -8.50
C ARG A 503 4.42 24.55 -7.88
N VAL A 504 3.87 23.37 -7.65
CA VAL A 504 4.59 22.21 -7.09
C VAL A 504 4.62 21.11 -8.13
N ARG A 505 5.79 20.51 -8.37
CA ARG A 505 5.99 19.40 -9.30
C ARG A 505 6.45 18.17 -8.53
N CYS A 506 5.85 17.02 -8.79
CA CYS A 506 6.35 15.75 -8.26
C CYS A 506 7.63 15.35 -9.01
N GLU A 507 8.75 15.17 -8.29
CA GLU A 507 9.97 14.65 -8.92
C GLU A 507 9.99 13.12 -9.00
N ASP A 508 9.07 12.45 -8.30
CA ASP A 508 8.90 11.01 -8.39
C ASP A 508 8.38 10.62 -9.79
N ARG A 509 9.00 9.60 -10.37
CA ARG A 509 8.77 9.18 -11.75
C ARG A 509 7.60 8.22 -11.92
N GLU A 510 7.07 7.68 -10.82
CA GLU A 510 6.10 6.58 -10.80
C GLU A 510 4.98 6.74 -9.77
N GLN A 511 5.19 7.54 -8.72
CA GLN A 511 4.25 7.73 -7.63
C GLN A 511 3.79 9.17 -7.47
N ASP A 512 2.54 9.33 -7.06
CA ASP A 512 1.94 10.63 -6.81
C ASP A 512 2.50 11.29 -5.54
N CYS A 513 2.80 12.59 -5.62
CA CYS A 513 3.21 13.37 -4.46
C CYS A 513 2.01 13.93 -3.72
N LYS A 514 1.73 13.41 -2.52
CA LYS A 514 0.77 14.02 -1.58
C LYS A 514 1.45 15.11 -0.75
N LEU A 515 0.90 16.32 -0.72
CA LEU A 515 1.49 17.46 -0.01
C LEU A 515 0.82 17.75 1.33
N TRP A 516 1.63 17.94 2.36
CA TRP A 516 1.27 18.57 3.62
C TRP A 516 1.77 20.01 3.63
N LEU A 517 0.94 20.93 4.11
CA LEU A 517 1.30 22.33 4.31
C LEU A 517 1.32 22.64 5.80
N GLU A 518 2.39 23.29 6.27
CA GLU A 518 2.46 23.85 7.62
C GLU A 518 2.86 25.34 7.52
N CYS A 519 1.90 26.22 7.78
CA CYS A 519 2.00 27.65 7.52
C CYS A 519 1.95 28.47 8.80
N THR A 520 2.70 29.57 8.84
CA THR A 520 2.81 30.47 9.99
C THR A 520 2.46 31.92 9.61
N ALA A 521 1.66 32.57 10.46
CA ALA A 521 1.33 34.00 10.32
C ALA A 521 2.23 34.87 11.22
N PRO A 522 2.94 35.89 10.69
CA PRO A 522 3.94 36.68 11.44
C PRO A 522 3.44 37.48 12.65
N LYS A 523 2.13 37.54 12.90
CA LYS A 523 1.52 38.42 13.90
C LYS A 523 0.95 37.74 15.13
N GLU A 524 0.78 36.41 15.12
CA GLU A 524 -0.04 35.73 16.13
C GLU A 524 0.50 34.35 16.58
N ASP A 525 1.69 33.92 16.12
CA ASP A 525 2.24 32.55 16.32
C ASP A 525 1.25 31.42 15.97
N GLN A 526 0.22 31.74 15.18
CA GLN A 526 -0.79 30.79 14.74
C GLN A 526 -0.23 29.94 13.60
N VAL A 527 -0.20 28.63 13.84
CA VAL A 527 0.12 27.61 12.84
C VAL A 527 -1.18 27.14 12.18
N PHE A 528 -1.19 27.14 10.86
CA PHE A 528 -2.23 26.60 10.00
C PHE A 528 -1.66 25.37 9.30
N SER A 529 -2.31 24.21 9.35
CA SER A 529 -1.77 23.03 8.69
C SER A 529 -2.84 22.07 8.19
N GLY A 530 -2.49 21.33 7.13
CA GLY A 530 -3.41 20.41 6.49
C GLY A 530 -2.86 19.80 5.20
N TRP A 531 -3.60 18.84 4.66
CA TRP A 531 -3.27 18.17 3.39
C TRP A 531 -3.86 18.95 2.22
N VAL A 532 -3.09 19.07 1.14
CA VAL A 532 -3.65 19.44 -0.16
C VAL A 532 -4.58 18.32 -0.63
N SER A 533 -5.80 18.67 -1.03
CA SER A 533 -6.87 17.72 -1.36
C SER A 533 -6.56 16.85 -2.57
N LYS A 534 -5.94 17.41 -3.62
CA LYS A 534 -5.50 16.71 -4.82
C LYS A 534 -4.03 16.31 -4.69
N ALA A 535 -3.73 15.02 -4.84
CA ALA A 535 -2.35 14.54 -5.01
C ALA A 535 -1.80 14.99 -6.38
N ILE A 536 -0.50 15.28 -6.45
CA ILE A 536 0.17 15.56 -7.71
C ILE A 536 0.48 14.23 -8.39
N PRO A 537 0.05 13.99 -9.64
CA PRO A 537 0.45 12.79 -10.37
C PRO A 537 1.97 12.64 -10.47
N ALA A 538 2.46 11.42 -10.58
CA ALA A 538 3.87 11.14 -10.90
C ALA A 538 4.37 12.02 -12.07
N ARG A 539 5.52 12.67 -11.91
CA ARG A 539 6.12 13.69 -12.82
C ARG A 539 5.31 14.98 -13.06
N GLY A 540 4.01 14.97 -12.76
CA GLY A 540 3.08 16.06 -12.98
C GLY A 540 3.23 17.21 -11.99
N SER A 541 2.30 18.16 -12.06
CA SER A 541 2.36 19.39 -11.26
C SER A 541 0.98 19.97 -10.94
N ILE A 542 0.91 20.72 -9.84
CA ILE A 542 -0.28 21.48 -9.46
C ILE A 542 0.08 22.94 -9.19
N ALA A 543 -0.87 23.83 -9.45
CA ALA A 543 -0.82 25.22 -8.99
C ALA A 543 -1.74 25.40 -7.79
N LEU A 544 -1.18 25.85 -6.68
CA LEU A 544 -1.86 26.21 -5.45
C LEU A 544 -1.94 27.74 -5.38
N ASP A 545 -3.10 28.30 -5.70
CA ASP A 545 -3.38 29.71 -5.41
C ASP A 545 -3.73 29.90 -3.92
N ALA A 546 -3.93 31.15 -3.51
CA ALA A 546 -4.29 31.47 -2.12
C ALA A 546 -5.55 30.73 -1.63
N GLN A 547 -6.54 30.49 -2.51
CA GLN A 547 -7.76 29.78 -2.13
C GLN A 547 -7.50 28.29 -1.94
N ALA A 548 -6.79 27.64 -2.86
CA ALA A 548 -6.41 26.22 -2.71
C ALA A 548 -5.56 25.95 -1.46
N ILE A 549 -4.72 26.92 -1.06
CA ILE A 549 -3.98 26.86 0.22
C ILE A 549 -4.96 27.01 1.40
N ALA A 550 -5.92 27.94 1.34
CA ALA A 550 -6.91 28.15 2.40
C ALA A 550 -7.88 26.98 2.57
N ASP A 551 -8.22 26.29 1.47
CA ASP A 551 -9.01 25.06 1.49
C ASP A 551 -8.25 23.90 2.16
N ALA A 552 -6.91 23.91 2.09
CA ALA A 552 -6.05 22.92 2.73
C ALA A 552 -5.74 23.22 4.21
N VAL A 553 -5.42 24.47 4.58
CA VAL A 553 -4.94 24.84 5.94
C VAL A 553 -5.90 25.70 6.77
N GLY A 554 -7.02 26.13 6.19
CA GLY A 554 -7.95 27.11 6.75
C GLY A 554 -7.68 28.55 6.31
N ASP A 555 -8.73 29.38 6.27
CA ASP A 555 -8.63 30.80 5.90
C ASP A 555 -7.83 31.62 6.94
N TRP A 556 -6.86 32.40 6.45
CA TRP A 556 -6.03 33.32 7.25
C TRP A 556 -6.30 34.80 6.92
N SER A 557 -7.44 35.12 6.31
CA SER A 557 -7.84 36.50 5.99
C SER A 557 -7.72 37.44 7.20
N GLY A 558 -7.05 38.58 6.98
CA GLY A 558 -6.73 39.55 8.03
C GLY A 558 -5.43 39.29 8.81
N LYS A 559 -4.84 38.08 8.75
CA LYS A 559 -3.60 37.72 9.48
C LYS A 559 -2.31 38.24 8.82
N GLY A 560 -2.41 38.81 7.62
CA GLY A 560 -1.29 39.25 6.81
C GLY A 560 -0.81 38.16 5.85
N ARG A 561 0.44 38.27 5.39
CA ARG A 561 1.06 37.23 4.54
C ARG A 561 1.59 36.09 5.40
N ILE A 562 1.42 34.85 4.97
CA ILE A 562 1.97 33.66 5.64
C ILE A 562 3.27 33.18 5.00
N ALA A 563 4.01 32.35 5.73
CA ALA A 563 5.07 31.51 5.20
C ALA A 563 4.69 30.05 5.42
N CYS A 564 4.82 29.20 4.39
CA CYS A 564 4.45 27.79 4.43
C CYS A 564 5.67 26.89 4.20
N ASP A 565 5.85 25.94 5.10
CA ASP A 565 6.65 24.74 4.86
C ASP A 565 5.79 23.70 4.13
N ILE A 566 6.34 23.16 3.05
CA ILE A 566 5.72 22.11 2.25
C ILE A 566 6.45 20.81 2.56
N GLY A 567 5.71 19.80 3.01
CA GLY A 567 6.20 18.46 3.31
C GLY A 567 5.59 17.41 2.40
N SER A 568 6.35 16.36 2.10
CA SER A 568 5.83 15.16 1.43
C SER A 568 6.67 13.94 1.83
N ALA A 569 6.14 12.75 1.54
CA ALA A 569 6.90 11.49 1.65
C ALA A 569 7.76 11.23 0.40
N ARG A 570 7.46 11.91 -0.71
CA ARG A 570 8.18 11.82 -1.99
C ARG A 570 8.84 13.15 -2.31
N LYS A 571 9.88 13.11 -3.15
CA LYS A 571 10.63 14.31 -3.52
C LYS A 571 9.82 15.16 -4.50
N PHE A 572 9.82 16.47 -4.29
CA PHE A 572 9.12 17.43 -5.14
C PHE A 572 9.95 18.72 -5.25
N SER A 573 9.70 19.50 -6.30
CA SER A 573 10.18 20.87 -6.45
C SER A 573 8.99 21.84 -6.30
N ALA A 574 9.24 23.06 -5.81
CA ALA A 574 8.20 24.07 -5.65
C ALA A 574 8.72 25.47 -6.00
N GLN A 575 7.95 26.20 -6.80
CA GLN A 575 8.23 27.57 -7.21
C GLN A 575 7.08 28.51 -6.83
N ALA A 576 7.41 29.70 -6.34
CA ALA A 576 6.44 30.74 -6.04
C ALA A 576 6.36 31.77 -7.18
N TRP A 577 5.15 32.01 -7.66
CA TRP A 577 4.83 33.05 -8.62
C TRP A 577 4.04 34.15 -7.91
N ILE A 578 4.58 35.37 -7.88
CA ILE A 578 3.93 36.51 -7.22
C ILE A 578 3.54 37.52 -8.30
N GLY A 579 2.24 37.67 -8.53
CA GLY A 579 1.64 38.62 -9.46
C GLY A 579 1.20 39.90 -8.78
N SER A 580 1.70 41.03 -9.26
CA SER A 580 1.08 42.33 -8.97
C SER A 580 -0.29 42.44 -9.64
N SER A 581 -1.15 43.35 -9.15
CA SER A 581 -2.46 43.63 -9.78
C SER A 581 -2.37 44.21 -11.20
N GLU A 582 -1.17 44.53 -11.68
CA GLU A 582 -0.90 45.03 -13.04
C GLU A 582 -0.40 43.93 -13.99
N GLY A 583 -0.41 42.66 -13.55
CA GLY A 583 -0.09 41.50 -14.39
C GLY A 583 1.40 41.12 -14.42
N THR A 584 2.30 41.92 -13.85
CA THR A 584 3.71 41.53 -13.69
C THR A 584 3.84 40.38 -12.71
N LEU A 585 4.17 39.20 -13.21
CA LEU A 585 4.59 38.03 -12.45
C LEU A 585 6.09 38.13 -12.15
N VAL A 586 6.48 37.90 -10.90
CA VAL A 586 7.86 37.66 -10.51
C VAL A 586 7.98 36.22 -10.01
N ASN A 587 8.75 35.42 -10.72
CA ASN A 587 9.22 34.12 -10.24
C ASN A 587 10.45 34.37 -9.35
N THR A 588 10.55 33.70 -8.20
CA THR A 588 11.61 33.95 -7.22
C THR A 588 12.89 33.13 -7.46
N GLY A 589 13.64 33.36 -8.55
CA GLY A 589 14.93 32.69 -8.86
C GLY A 589 15.83 33.29 -9.98
N ALA A 590 17.15 33.06 -10.13
CA ALA A 590 18.24 32.46 -9.33
C ALA A 590 18.98 31.14 -9.72
N PHE A 591 18.77 30.60 -10.93
CA PHE A 591 19.70 29.76 -11.74
C PHE A 591 19.99 28.29 -11.31
N THR A 592 19.61 27.31 -12.15
CA THR A 592 19.84 25.87 -11.91
C THR A 592 21.09 25.34 -12.64
N GLN A 593 21.97 24.63 -11.93
CA GLN A 593 23.09 23.85 -12.51
C GLN A 593 22.68 22.38 -12.68
N SER A 594 23.35 21.61 -13.54
CA SER A 594 23.04 20.18 -13.68
C SER A 594 23.26 19.42 -12.38
N ARG A 595 22.25 18.61 -12.03
CA ARG A 595 22.36 17.58 -11.00
C ARG A 595 22.70 16.25 -11.67
N ARG A 596 23.49 15.43 -10.98
CA ARG A 596 23.89 14.10 -11.44
C ARG A 596 22.76 13.11 -11.21
N PHE A 597 22.25 12.56 -12.29
CA PHE A 597 21.37 11.42 -12.27
C PHE A 597 22.15 10.14 -12.60
N ALA A 598 21.82 9.09 -11.86
CA ALA A 598 22.25 7.74 -12.12
C ALA A 598 21.04 6.98 -12.67
N TYR A 599 21.05 6.64 -13.96
CA TYR A 599 20.01 5.81 -14.55
C TYR A 599 20.55 4.40 -14.85
N SER A 600 19.81 3.40 -14.40
CA SER A 600 19.92 1.99 -14.76
C SER A 600 19.28 1.73 -16.14
N ASP A 601 19.89 2.25 -17.20
CA ASP A 601 19.54 1.87 -18.59
C ASP A 601 20.15 0.48 -18.90
N GLY A 602 19.53 -0.56 -18.31
CA GLY A 602 20.03 -1.93 -18.28
C GLY A 602 21.35 -2.06 -17.51
N ASP A 603 22.21 -2.99 -17.95
CA ASP A 603 23.51 -3.30 -17.31
C ASP A 603 24.55 -2.15 -17.35
N ARG A 604 24.24 -1.01 -17.99
CA ARG A 604 25.18 0.13 -18.09
C ARG A 604 24.69 1.30 -17.27
N TYR A 605 25.39 1.53 -16.15
CA TYR A 605 25.29 2.74 -15.36
C TYR A 605 25.72 3.96 -16.19
N ARG A 606 24.77 4.56 -16.91
CA ARG A 606 24.98 5.79 -17.66
C ARG A 606 24.72 6.95 -16.71
N ARG A 607 25.75 7.75 -16.46
CA ARG A 607 25.61 9.02 -15.75
C ARG A 607 25.05 10.02 -16.74
N PHE A 608 23.88 10.55 -16.43
CA PHE A 608 23.33 11.69 -17.12
C PHE A 608 23.38 12.89 -16.16
N GLU A 609 23.76 14.02 -16.68
CA GLU A 609 23.68 15.32 -16.02
C GLU A 609 22.38 15.97 -16.51
N GLY A 610 21.51 16.41 -15.61
CA GLY A 610 20.23 16.98 -16.01
C GLY A 610 19.77 18.16 -15.18
N VAL A 611 18.83 18.92 -15.72
CA VAL A 611 18.29 20.16 -15.14
C VAL A 611 16.78 20.20 -15.33
N ASP A 612 16.07 20.33 -14.21
CA ASP A 612 14.62 20.45 -14.19
C ASP A 612 14.17 21.90 -14.44
N ILE A 613 13.04 22.02 -15.10
CA ILE A 613 12.32 23.26 -15.42
C ILE A 613 10.89 23.04 -14.92
N ASP A 614 10.52 23.62 -13.79
CA ASP A 614 9.23 23.30 -13.14
C ASP A 614 8.00 23.90 -13.84
N SER A 615 8.21 24.88 -14.73
CA SER A 615 7.13 25.50 -15.50
C SER A 615 7.61 26.20 -16.76
N ILE A 616 6.87 25.98 -17.84
CA ILE A 616 7.00 26.65 -19.13
C ILE A 616 5.57 27.07 -19.55
N PRO A 617 5.26 28.38 -19.57
CA PRO A 617 4.05 28.91 -20.20
C PRO A 617 3.76 28.37 -21.60
N ALA A 618 2.47 28.18 -21.88
CA ALA A 618 1.94 27.69 -23.14
C ALA A 618 2.30 28.62 -24.34
N PRO A 619 2.62 28.03 -25.50
CA PRO A 619 2.89 28.80 -26.70
C PRO A 619 1.67 29.62 -27.15
N GLY A 620 1.90 30.90 -27.46
CA GLY A 620 0.85 31.85 -27.82
C GLY A 620 0.06 32.43 -26.65
N GLY A 621 0.44 32.15 -25.40
CA GLY A 621 -0.08 32.84 -24.22
C GLY A 621 0.41 34.31 -24.09
N SER A 622 0.02 34.99 -23.01
CA SER A 622 0.55 36.31 -22.63
C SER A 622 2.02 36.32 -22.23
N ASP A 623 2.59 35.13 -22.06
CA ASP A 623 3.89 34.86 -21.46
C ASP A 623 4.74 34.06 -22.43
N GLU A 624 5.78 34.69 -23.00
CA GLU A 624 6.67 34.03 -23.98
C GLU A 624 7.85 33.37 -23.28
N SER A 625 8.02 32.05 -23.42
CA SER A 625 9.18 31.32 -22.88
C SER A 625 10.31 31.09 -23.88
N ASN A 626 11.54 31.26 -23.40
CA ASN A 626 12.81 31.06 -24.11
C ASN A 626 13.74 30.23 -23.23
N LEU A 627 13.94 28.95 -23.55
CA LEU A 627 14.93 28.11 -22.89
C LEU A 627 16.30 28.34 -23.51
N ARG A 628 17.32 28.48 -22.66
CA ARG A 628 18.72 28.61 -23.06
C ARG A 628 19.52 27.49 -22.44
N ILE A 629 19.88 26.49 -23.23
CA ILE A 629 20.62 25.31 -22.80
C ILE A 629 22.08 25.47 -23.25
N ARG A 630 23.03 25.45 -22.31
CA ARG A 630 24.47 25.59 -22.58
C ARG A 630 25.22 24.38 -22.05
N CYS A 631 26.07 23.80 -22.88
CA CYS A 631 27.09 22.85 -22.43
C CYS A 631 28.20 23.57 -21.65
N VAL A 632 28.53 23.08 -20.45
CA VAL A 632 29.54 23.71 -19.55
C VAL A 632 30.72 22.79 -19.23
N ASP A 633 30.88 21.71 -20.00
CA ASP A 633 32.02 20.80 -19.92
C ASP A 633 33.09 21.07 -20.98
N GLU A 634 34.26 20.42 -20.85
CA GLU A 634 35.38 20.54 -21.80
C GLU A 634 35.12 19.85 -23.15
N GLU A 635 34.06 19.04 -23.24
CA GLU A 635 33.62 18.31 -24.43
C GLU A 635 32.19 18.72 -24.79
N ALA A 636 31.80 18.52 -26.05
CA ALA A 636 30.43 18.79 -26.49
C ALA A 636 29.44 17.86 -25.78
N CYS A 637 28.29 18.40 -25.41
CA CYS A 637 27.20 17.66 -24.79
C CYS A 637 26.48 16.87 -25.89
N THR A 638 26.48 15.54 -25.80
CA THR A 638 25.86 14.64 -26.77
C THR A 638 24.70 13.85 -26.15
N ASN A 639 23.88 13.23 -27.00
CA ASN A 639 22.65 12.58 -26.58
C ASN A 639 21.73 13.49 -25.74
N THR A 640 21.78 14.82 -25.97
CA THR A 640 20.97 15.75 -25.20
C THR A 640 19.50 15.52 -25.56
N ARG A 641 18.68 15.24 -24.54
CA ARG A 641 17.24 15.01 -24.67
C ARG A 641 16.46 15.87 -23.69
N LEU A 642 15.16 15.93 -23.93
CA LEU A 642 14.19 16.67 -23.16
C LEU A 642 13.03 15.73 -22.81
N GLU A 643 12.76 15.55 -21.53
CA GLU A 643 11.61 14.79 -21.01
C GLU A 643 10.64 15.80 -20.39
N CYS A 644 9.52 16.10 -21.03
CA CYS A 644 8.53 17.06 -20.56
C CYS A 644 7.27 16.35 -20.03
N ALA A 645 6.71 16.83 -18.92
CA ALA A 645 5.49 16.32 -18.32
C ALA A 645 4.45 17.44 -18.19
N GLU A 646 3.22 17.15 -18.58
CA GLU A 646 2.04 17.98 -18.32
C GLU A 646 1.62 17.93 -16.84
N ASP A 647 0.68 18.80 -16.43
CA ASP A 647 0.16 18.86 -15.05
C ASP A 647 -0.45 17.53 -14.56
N ASP A 648 -0.93 16.68 -15.46
CA ASP A 648 -1.47 15.35 -15.16
C ASP A 648 -0.41 14.22 -15.15
N GLY A 649 0.86 14.54 -15.45
CA GLY A 649 1.96 13.58 -15.54
C GLY A 649 2.19 13.00 -16.95
N THR A 650 1.38 13.35 -17.95
CA THR A 650 1.55 12.89 -19.35
C THR A 650 2.91 13.31 -19.89
N LEU A 651 3.71 12.34 -20.34
CA LEU A 651 5.10 12.53 -20.75
C LEU A 651 5.24 12.68 -22.27
N HIS A 652 6.00 13.69 -22.68
CA HIS A 652 6.43 13.96 -24.05
C HIS A 652 7.96 14.02 -24.12
N GLU A 653 8.59 13.37 -25.10
CA GLU A 653 10.05 13.30 -25.22
C GLU A 653 10.57 13.89 -26.55
N ALA A 654 11.66 14.66 -26.48
CA ALA A 654 12.34 15.21 -27.65
C ALA A 654 13.87 15.00 -27.60
N ARG A 655 14.49 14.85 -28.77
CA ARG A 655 15.96 14.80 -28.91
C ARG A 655 16.49 16.14 -29.40
N LEU A 656 17.34 16.78 -28.59
CA LEU A 656 18.00 18.05 -28.92
C LEU A 656 19.32 17.85 -29.69
N GLY A 657 19.87 16.65 -29.68
CA GLY A 657 21.06 16.27 -30.44
C GLY A 657 22.36 16.58 -29.71
N THR A 658 23.30 17.23 -30.40
CA THR A 658 24.58 17.66 -29.83
C THR A 658 24.58 19.17 -29.60
N ILE A 659 24.87 19.61 -28.38
CA ILE A 659 25.12 21.01 -28.04
C ILE A 659 26.63 21.24 -27.98
N PRO A 660 27.23 22.01 -28.92
CA PRO A 660 28.67 22.26 -28.90
C PRO A 660 29.12 23.04 -27.66
N ILE A 661 30.39 22.88 -27.30
CA ILE A 661 31.05 23.64 -26.23
C ILE A 661 30.86 25.15 -26.47
N ASP A 662 30.56 25.88 -25.40
CA ASP A 662 30.33 27.34 -25.40
C ASP A 662 29.24 27.85 -26.36
N ARG A 663 28.38 26.96 -26.88
CA ARG A 663 27.16 27.33 -27.60
C ARG A 663 25.94 27.24 -26.70
N VAL A 664 25.00 28.15 -26.94
CA VAL A 664 23.68 28.16 -26.32
C VAL A 664 22.67 27.68 -27.34
N ARG A 665 22.00 26.56 -27.07
CA ARG A 665 20.78 26.17 -27.79
C ARG A 665 19.64 26.98 -27.21
N HIS A 666 19.08 27.86 -28.04
CA HIS A 666 17.82 28.54 -27.75
C HIS A 666 16.66 27.67 -28.19
N LEU A 667 15.58 27.62 -27.41
CA LEU A 667 14.29 27.04 -27.77
C LEU A 667 13.19 28.05 -27.40
N GLN A 668 12.34 28.45 -28.35
CA GLN A 668 11.12 29.22 -28.04
C GLN A 668 9.97 28.26 -27.68
N GLY A 669 8.89 28.76 -27.05
CA GLY A 669 7.70 27.96 -26.75
C GLY A 669 7.11 27.21 -27.95
N GLU A 670 6.99 27.86 -29.12
CA GLU A 670 6.48 27.19 -30.35
C GLU A 670 7.47 26.13 -30.88
N GLU A 671 8.78 26.43 -30.91
CA GLU A 671 9.81 25.46 -31.31
C GLU A 671 9.88 24.27 -30.35
N LEU A 672 9.64 24.50 -29.06
CA LEU A 672 9.52 23.43 -28.07
C LEU A 672 8.29 22.55 -28.36
N ALA A 673 7.13 23.15 -28.63
CA ALA A 673 5.91 22.42 -28.97
C ALA A 673 6.08 21.55 -30.24
N GLU A 674 6.73 22.07 -31.27
CA GLU A 674 7.10 21.30 -32.47
C GLU A 674 8.08 20.15 -32.16
N LEU A 675 9.04 20.36 -31.24
CA LEU A 675 10.04 19.34 -30.89
C LEU A 675 9.46 18.17 -30.09
N ILE A 676 8.46 18.42 -29.22
CA ILE A 676 7.79 17.39 -28.41
C ILE A 676 6.51 16.84 -29.09
N ASP A 677 6.17 17.30 -30.30
CA ASP A 677 4.93 16.99 -31.05
C ASP A 677 3.64 17.22 -30.23
N HIS A 678 3.66 18.21 -29.34
CA HIS A 678 2.56 18.49 -28.41
C HIS A 678 2.48 19.98 -28.03
N ARG A 679 1.25 20.50 -27.92
CA ARG A 679 0.96 21.89 -27.58
C ARG A 679 0.05 21.95 -26.34
N TRP A 680 0.62 22.42 -25.23
CA TRP A 680 -0.02 22.46 -23.91
C TRP A 680 -0.72 23.80 -23.63
N GLU A 681 -1.45 23.88 -22.51
CA GLU A 681 -2.15 25.09 -22.07
C GLU A 681 -1.62 25.63 -20.71
N GLY A 682 -1.92 26.91 -20.42
CA GLY A 682 -1.59 27.55 -19.15
C GLY A 682 -0.09 27.61 -18.81
N LEU A 683 0.26 27.25 -17.59
CA LEU A 683 1.65 27.07 -17.12
C LEU A 683 2.13 25.61 -17.25
N GLY A 684 1.33 24.77 -17.93
CA GLY A 684 1.15 23.35 -17.63
C GLY A 684 2.28 22.40 -17.99
N LEU A 685 3.35 22.85 -18.65
CA LEU A 685 4.48 21.98 -19.00
C LEU A 685 5.64 22.18 -18.02
N SER A 686 6.12 21.08 -17.48
CA SER A 686 7.40 20.98 -16.79
C SER A 686 8.35 20.14 -17.64
N CYS A 687 9.67 20.34 -17.57
CA CYS A 687 10.62 19.53 -18.34
C CYS A 687 11.87 19.18 -17.54
N GLU A 688 12.58 18.15 -17.99
CA GLU A 688 13.92 17.78 -17.55
C GLU A 688 14.81 17.74 -18.80
N VAL A 689 15.83 18.60 -18.85
CA VAL A 689 16.87 18.52 -19.88
C VAL A 689 17.93 17.54 -19.37
N GLN A 690 18.30 16.54 -20.16
CA GLN A 690 19.36 15.59 -19.81
C GLN A 690 20.46 15.59 -20.87
N SER A 691 21.71 15.36 -20.47
CA SER A 691 22.83 15.09 -21.37
C SER A 691 23.86 14.15 -20.73
N ASP A 692 24.76 13.60 -21.54
CA ASP A 692 25.94 12.83 -21.11
C ASP A 692 27.05 13.65 -20.38
N ARG A 693 26.93 14.98 -20.36
CA ARG A 693 27.91 15.96 -19.85
C ARG A 693 27.19 17.12 -19.18
N ARG A 694 27.90 17.90 -18.36
CA ARG A 694 27.28 18.98 -17.58
C ARG A 694 26.68 20.06 -18.46
N ILE A 695 25.43 20.41 -18.16
CA ILE A 695 24.66 21.46 -18.81
C ILE A 695 24.19 22.50 -17.80
N THR A 696 23.88 23.68 -18.29
CA THR A 696 23.12 24.70 -17.57
C THR A 696 21.91 25.08 -18.39
N VAL A 697 20.78 25.34 -17.73
CA VAL A 697 19.54 25.75 -18.39
C VAL A 697 19.02 27.02 -17.75
N GLN A 698 18.76 28.01 -18.58
CA GLN A 698 18.10 29.24 -18.17
C GLN A 698 16.75 29.31 -18.89
N ALA A 699 15.66 29.07 -18.16
CA ALA A 699 14.31 29.35 -18.62
C ALA A 699 14.00 30.83 -18.38
N LEU A 700 13.74 31.58 -19.46
CA LEU A 700 13.32 32.97 -19.39
C LEU A 700 11.86 33.07 -19.83
N THR A 701 11.01 33.74 -19.05
CA THR A 701 9.66 34.10 -19.47
C THR A 701 9.55 35.61 -19.61
N ARG A 702 8.94 36.08 -20.69
CA ARG A 702 8.56 37.49 -20.84
C ARG A 702 7.08 37.64 -20.48
N THR A 703 6.80 38.21 -19.31
CA THR A 703 5.46 38.59 -18.87
C THR A 703 5.22 40.07 -19.14
N ALA A 704 4.20 40.40 -19.94
CA ALA A 704 3.82 41.78 -20.26
C ALA A 704 5.00 42.68 -20.73
N GLY A 705 5.98 42.10 -21.43
CA GLY A 705 7.19 42.79 -21.90
C GLY A 705 8.37 42.80 -20.94
N ILE A 706 8.19 42.46 -19.66
CA ILE A 706 9.24 42.34 -18.65
C ILE A 706 9.87 40.95 -18.72
N LEU A 707 11.20 40.87 -18.77
CA LEU A 707 11.95 39.61 -18.82
C LEU A 707 12.20 39.09 -17.40
N VAL A 708 11.70 37.89 -17.11
CA VAL A 708 11.82 37.18 -15.84
C VAL A 708 12.65 35.90 -16.04
N ASN A 709 13.39 35.48 -15.01
CA ASN A 709 14.24 34.29 -15.02
C ASN A 709 13.64 33.24 -14.07
N ASN A 710 13.45 32.00 -14.54
CA ASN A 710 12.54 31.03 -13.89
C ASN A 710 13.21 29.80 -13.27
N GLY A 711 14.54 29.73 -13.22
CA GLY A 711 15.22 28.71 -12.41
C GLY A 711 15.39 29.19 -10.97
N ILE A 712 14.82 28.50 -9.97
CA ILE A 712 15.57 27.75 -8.95
C ILE A 712 14.77 26.50 -8.61
N SER A 713 15.46 25.46 -8.14
CA SER A 713 14.94 24.57 -7.11
C SER A 713 15.83 24.67 -5.87
N ASN A 714 15.22 24.59 -4.67
CA ASN A 714 15.96 24.60 -3.41
C ASN A 714 16.59 23.23 -3.17
N SER A 715 17.78 22.99 -3.72
CA SER A 715 18.70 21.98 -3.17
C SER A 715 19.82 22.68 -2.40
N GLU A 716 19.81 22.55 -1.08
CA GLU A 716 21.05 22.74 -0.29
C GLU A 716 22.12 21.74 -0.76
N PRO A 717 23.42 22.07 -0.63
CA PRO A 717 24.54 21.24 -1.08
C PRO A 717 24.77 19.97 -0.25
#